data_AF-A0A364L064-F1
#
_entry.id   AF-A0A364L064-F1
#
_cell.length_a   1.000
_cell.length_b   1.000
_cell.length_c   1.000
_cell.angle_alpha   90.00
_cell.angle_beta   90.00
_cell.angle_gamma   90.00
#
_symmetry.space_group_name_H-M   'P 1'
#
loop_
_entity.id
_entity.type
_entity.pdbx_description
1 polymer ?
#
loop_
_entity_poly.entity_id
_entity_poly.type
_entity_poly.pdbx_seq_one_letter_code
_entity_poly.pdbx_strand_id
1 'polypeptide(L)'
;MKEPGVNNVVKLYYPGDPSAMELFSSRGIHDVQPISKMIGVDESHDEEDRIKEAIALGKKTVELRTQMNLRFFSAPKDRGHVRWIYKLGEEIERLQEKLQPAQSEDAEESDGQQPRLVYHSLLSPEIPFSALDHLPADSPARTLKETMLTLTEEWIKRLYEIAPSLNDSLPTIVNPEVPGTTREPDAGDHVMRYALREFILWQADEEVLLKARKIDNIDNFLRMVPWLLQDLIKFFESLGRADTLHFIRDAVCDYVASRHSTPDGSSVIILGEPVTTEDKRHKMTVEAWDILYAYFWNVVHWSNLESFCVDFEDAVLIHQLIAMGRYKNMPSGREWVEEDHVSQKNHFPILHGFVAATMGYSDPPIAPIVVNDGIATQRESRCYMVGRMAKRNPLADPLIQELVNRVARFIVIVLEMEDDDRSTSKVFARNEQHDDIPWITRTRSAAIGDDLDNAPWTTEWSFKNIMSDITLYANLKERGMRKDYFEFIIIEQAPSQEFRILDDIADAISLISGDIRPEETMRKIIRSSFPTEKQSKLLEAVKMDGKFPLNMNIGDLHYEGNRLRAWDILDKDPSFLRDFHDRKLVTRDRRLIYKILSEMEKKGIISRMKSNEPRSGRLLLLDGTDGQKDLYISYILKPTAENLFLQPRLSLQQLSGCLDSFSRAVKQRHPEAVFAKGRLHVHYCAWPMTPPDEIPAFATVEGHLYRWNALPFDHPFSSHLWQIHLENVLNKKLVFARFFQMTFVVSASHPAEAKSNLKTLLAETHKYGWSISIPEPQDWTSDIDGLDLLSLWKGIQPSAFKS
;
A
#
# COMPACT_ATOMS: atom_id res chain seq x y z
N MET A 1 -41.38 -28.95 -43.61
CA MET A 1 -41.06 -30.37 -43.40
C MET A 1 -40.36 -30.48 -42.06
N LYS A 2 -40.99 -31.22 -41.13
CA LYS A 2 -40.47 -31.56 -39.81
C LYS A 2 -39.49 -32.73 -39.96
N GLU A 3 -38.38 -32.72 -39.22
CA GLU A 3 -37.88 -33.90 -38.51
C GLU A 3 -36.93 -33.48 -37.34
N PRO A 4 -37.01 -34.15 -36.16
CA PRO A 4 -36.23 -33.89 -34.94
C PRO A 4 -34.94 -34.76 -34.94
N GLY A 5 -33.97 -34.75 -34.03
CA GLY A 5 -33.78 -34.25 -32.68
C GLY A 5 -32.83 -35.24 -31.96
N VAL A 6 -31.82 -34.72 -31.26
CA VAL A 6 -31.03 -35.33 -30.16
C VAL A 6 -30.12 -36.54 -30.46
N ASN A 7 -28.80 -36.34 -30.31
CA ASN A 7 -27.86 -37.35 -29.82
C ASN A 7 -26.68 -36.63 -29.13
N ASN A 8 -26.81 -36.42 -27.81
CA ASN A 8 -25.71 -35.94 -26.96
C ASN A 8 -24.81 -37.12 -26.60
N VAL A 9 -23.73 -37.31 -27.36
CA VAL A 9 -22.64 -38.23 -26.99
C VAL A 9 -21.72 -37.51 -26.01
N VAL A 10 -21.71 -37.97 -24.76
CA VAL A 10 -20.73 -37.60 -23.73
C VAL A 10 -19.34 -38.08 -24.20
N LYS A 11 -18.46 -37.15 -24.58
CA LYS A 11 -17.04 -37.44 -24.79
C LYS A 11 -16.34 -37.55 -23.43
N LEU A 12 -16.00 -38.78 -23.06
CA LEU A 12 -14.99 -39.05 -22.03
C LEU A 12 -13.60 -38.70 -22.61
N TYR A 13 -12.92 -37.71 -22.03
CA TYR A 13 -11.57 -37.32 -22.42
C TYR A 13 -10.51 -38.05 -21.56
N TYR A 14 -9.55 -38.68 -22.24
CA TYR A 14 -8.37 -39.32 -21.65
C TYR A 14 -7.32 -38.28 -21.23
N PRO A 15 -6.46 -38.58 -20.22
CA PRO A 15 -5.50 -37.63 -19.67
C PRO A 15 -4.24 -37.61 -20.53
N GLY A 16 -4.01 -36.48 -21.20
CA GLY A 16 -2.79 -36.26 -21.98
C GLY A 16 -2.74 -34.95 -22.76
N ASP A 17 -3.81 -34.14 -22.75
CA ASP A 17 -3.90 -32.92 -23.54
C ASP A 17 -3.84 -31.65 -22.65
N PRO A 18 -2.78 -30.82 -22.74
CA PRO A 18 -2.65 -29.55 -22.00
C PRO A 18 -3.76 -28.54 -22.31
N SER A 19 -4.45 -28.68 -23.45
CA SER A 19 -5.53 -27.78 -23.87
C SER A 19 -6.83 -27.96 -23.06
N ALA A 20 -6.96 -29.03 -22.27
CA ALA A 20 -8.08 -29.19 -21.34
C ALA A 20 -8.00 -28.24 -20.13
N MET A 21 -6.82 -27.69 -19.80
CA MET A 21 -6.64 -26.79 -18.65
C MET A 21 -7.15 -25.36 -18.88
N GLU A 22 -7.12 -24.84 -20.12
CA GLU A 22 -7.61 -23.47 -20.39
C GLU A 22 -9.14 -23.34 -20.31
N LEU A 23 -9.88 -24.44 -20.49
CA LEU A 23 -11.35 -24.44 -20.47
C LEU A 23 -11.94 -24.51 -19.05
N PHE A 24 -11.19 -24.99 -18.06
CA PHE A 24 -11.63 -25.02 -16.65
C PHE A 24 -11.34 -23.71 -15.90
N SER A 25 -10.32 -22.96 -16.32
CA SER A 25 -9.97 -21.66 -15.71
C SER A 25 -10.84 -20.49 -16.24
N SER A 26 -11.31 -20.57 -17.49
CA SER A 26 -11.97 -19.44 -18.18
C SER A 26 -13.51 -19.37 -18.06
N ARG A 27 -14.17 -20.37 -17.47
CA ARG A 27 -15.63 -20.35 -17.23
C ARG A 27 -15.91 -20.45 -15.74
N GLY A 28 -16.45 -19.37 -15.17
CA GLY A 28 -16.87 -19.30 -13.77
C GLY A 28 -17.70 -20.51 -13.35
N ILE A 29 -17.34 -21.09 -12.21
CA ILE A 29 -17.98 -22.22 -11.55
C ILE A 29 -19.32 -21.74 -10.94
N HIS A 30 -20.27 -21.34 -11.79
CA HIS A 30 -21.61 -20.92 -11.38
C HIS A 30 -22.63 -21.54 -12.33
N ASP A 31 -22.78 -22.86 -12.24
CA ASP A 31 -24.05 -23.60 -12.36
C ASP A 31 -23.77 -25.05 -12.79
N VAL A 32 -24.04 -25.99 -11.89
CA VAL A 32 -24.17 -27.41 -12.22
C VAL A 32 -25.61 -27.81 -11.92
N GLN A 33 -26.28 -28.34 -12.94
CA GLN A 33 -27.66 -28.82 -12.84
C GLN A 33 -27.72 -30.12 -12.01
N PRO A 34 -28.83 -30.37 -11.28
CA PRO A 34 -29.01 -31.59 -10.49
C PRO A 34 -28.83 -32.86 -11.36
N ILE A 35 -28.42 -33.99 -10.76
CA ILE A 35 -28.21 -35.27 -11.47
C ILE A 35 -29.47 -35.66 -12.27
N SER A 36 -30.64 -35.28 -11.76
CA SER A 36 -31.95 -35.47 -12.41
C SER A 36 -32.11 -34.78 -13.78
N LYS A 37 -31.26 -33.80 -14.13
CA LYS A 37 -31.24 -33.13 -15.45
C LYS A 37 -30.14 -33.63 -16.39
N MET A 38 -29.15 -34.38 -15.88
CA MET A 38 -28.08 -34.98 -16.71
C MET A 38 -28.54 -36.23 -17.45
N ILE A 39 -29.61 -36.88 -16.98
CA ILE A 39 -30.22 -38.05 -17.62
C ILE A 39 -31.27 -37.54 -18.61
N GLY A 40 -30.93 -37.56 -19.90
CA GLY A 40 -31.83 -37.13 -20.98
C GLY A 40 -33.16 -37.87 -20.97
N VAL A 41 -34.24 -37.15 -21.28
CA VAL A 41 -35.59 -37.71 -21.41
C VAL A 41 -35.64 -38.60 -22.65
N ASP A 42 -35.67 -39.93 -22.44
CA ASP A 42 -36.22 -40.89 -23.38
C ASP A 42 -37.13 -41.85 -22.61
N GLU A 43 -38.43 -41.85 -22.90
CA GLU A 43 -39.46 -42.58 -22.16
C GLU A 43 -39.46 -44.08 -22.54
N SER A 44 -38.70 -44.95 -21.85
CA SER A 44 -39.01 -46.40 -21.75
C SER A 44 -38.07 -47.24 -20.86
N HIS A 45 -37.46 -46.71 -19.79
CA HIS A 45 -36.65 -47.54 -18.86
C HIS A 45 -36.93 -47.23 -17.39
N ASP A 46 -36.98 -48.31 -16.62
CA ASP A 46 -37.35 -48.43 -15.21
C ASP A 46 -36.73 -47.32 -14.36
N GLU A 47 -37.55 -46.60 -13.59
CA GLU A 47 -37.10 -45.48 -12.76
C GLU A 47 -36.01 -45.94 -11.77
N GLU A 48 -36.09 -47.20 -11.33
CA GLU A 48 -35.12 -47.86 -10.47
C GLU A 48 -33.73 -48.01 -11.14
N ASP A 49 -33.68 -48.38 -12.42
CA ASP A 49 -32.43 -48.54 -13.16
C ASP A 49 -31.74 -47.20 -13.43
N ARG A 50 -32.53 -46.13 -13.62
CA ARG A 50 -32.00 -44.75 -13.73
C ARG A 50 -31.38 -44.26 -12.43
N ILE A 51 -32.01 -44.56 -11.29
CA ILE A 51 -31.47 -44.21 -9.98
C ILE A 51 -30.19 -45.03 -9.70
N LYS A 52 -30.14 -46.31 -10.07
CA LYS A 52 -28.94 -47.14 -9.97
C LYS A 52 -27.79 -46.61 -10.84
N GLU A 53 -28.06 -46.21 -12.08
CA GLU A 53 -27.08 -45.63 -12.99
C GLU A 53 -26.57 -44.26 -12.48
N ALA A 54 -27.48 -43.42 -11.96
CA ALA A 54 -27.15 -42.15 -11.30
C ALA A 54 -26.23 -42.34 -10.08
N ILE A 55 -26.50 -43.35 -9.24
CA ILE A 55 -25.66 -43.69 -8.08
C ILE A 55 -24.28 -44.17 -8.55
N ALA A 56 -24.21 -45.04 -9.56
CA ALA A 56 -22.94 -45.55 -10.07
C ALA A 56 -22.07 -44.43 -10.68
N LEU A 57 -22.68 -43.54 -11.46
CA LEU A 57 -22.01 -42.36 -12.04
C LEU A 57 -21.58 -41.36 -10.97
N GLY A 58 -22.44 -41.14 -9.97
CA GLY A 58 -22.16 -40.32 -8.80
C GLY A 58 -20.93 -40.83 -8.05
N LYS A 59 -20.91 -42.12 -7.66
CA LYS A 59 -19.78 -42.75 -6.96
C LYS A 59 -18.48 -42.63 -7.72
N LYS A 60 -18.50 -42.90 -9.03
CA LYS A 60 -17.32 -42.76 -9.91
C LYS A 60 -16.83 -41.31 -10.00
N THR A 61 -17.75 -40.35 -9.98
CA THR A 61 -17.41 -38.92 -10.02
C THR A 61 -16.83 -38.44 -8.70
N VAL A 62 -17.34 -38.94 -7.56
CA VAL A 62 -16.73 -38.65 -6.26
C VAL A 62 -15.33 -39.26 -6.19
N GLU A 63 -15.16 -40.52 -6.56
CA GLU A 63 -13.86 -41.20 -6.55
C GLU A 63 -12.81 -40.46 -7.39
N LEU A 64 -13.16 -40.04 -8.61
CA LEU A 64 -12.28 -39.26 -9.48
C LEU A 64 -11.92 -37.90 -8.87
N ARG A 65 -12.88 -37.22 -8.23
CA ARG A 65 -12.63 -35.94 -7.56
C ARG A 65 -11.78 -36.10 -6.30
N THR A 66 -11.93 -37.18 -5.56
CA THR A 66 -11.08 -37.53 -4.41
C THR A 66 -9.65 -37.83 -4.87
N GLN A 67 -9.47 -38.57 -5.97
CA GLN A 67 -8.15 -38.79 -6.57
C GLN A 67 -7.52 -37.48 -7.08
N MET A 68 -8.32 -36.56 -7.63
CA MET A 68 -7.83 -35.23 -8.02
C MET A 68 -7.46 -34.38 -6.80
N ASN A 69 -8.24 -34.42 -5.72
CA ASN A 69 -7.94 -33.73 -4.46
C ASN A 69 -6.55 -34.11 -3.95
N LEU A 70 -6.31 -35.40 -3.80
CA LEU A 70 -5.04 -35.96 -3.30
C LEU A 70 -3.83 -35.65 -4.19
N ARG A 71 -4.03 -35.43 -5.50
CA ARG A 71 -2.94 -35.22 -6.47
C ARG A 71 -2.67 -33.76 -6.81
N PHE A 72 -3.69 -32.90 -6.80
CA PHE A 72 -3.61 -31.56 -7.37
C PHE A 72 -4.01 -30.42 -6.41
N PHE A 73 -4.74 -30.72 -5.32
CA PHE A 73 -5.28 -29.71 -4.40
C PHE A 73 -4.68 -29.77 -2.99
N SER A 74 -3.45 -30.29 -2.86
CA SER A 74 -2.68 -30.26 -1.60
C SER A 74 -2.29 -28.84 -1.13
N ALA A 75 -2.66 -27.80 -1.90
CA ALA A 75 -2.49 -26.41 -1.54
C ALA A 75 -3.80 -25.84 -0.93
N PRO A 76 -3.72 -25.08 0.18
CA PRO A 76 -4.88 -24.65 0.99
C PRO A 76 -5.83 -23.62 0.33
N LYS A 77 -5.72 -23.33 -0.98
CA LYS A 77 -6.32 -22.15 -1.63
C LYS A 77 -7.63 -22.38 -2.41
N ASP A 78 -8.15 -23.61 -2.44
CA ASP A 78 -9.46 -23.85 -3.03
C ASP A 78 -10.09 -25.06 -2.33
N ARG A 79 -10.97 -24.84 -1.35
CA ARG A 79 -11.71 -25.89 -0.61
C ARG A 79 -13.11 -26.14 -1.20
N GLY A 80 -13.46 -25.43 -2.28
CA GLY A 80 -14.77 -25.53 -2.91
C GLY A 80 -15.06 -26.92 -3.46
N HIS A 81 -14.05 -27.66 -3.94
CA HIS A 81 -14.16 -29.03 -4.43
C HIS A 81 -14.55 -30.04 -3.35
N VAL A 82 -14.10 -29.85 -2.09
CA VAL A 82 -14.50 -30.70 -0.95
C VAL A 82 -15.99 -30.54 -0.66
N ARG A 83 -16.51 -29.31 -0.70
CA ARG A 83 -17.96 -29.04 -0.63
C ARG A 83 -18.74 -29.74 -1.75
N TRP A 84 -18.17 -29.80 -2.96
CA TRP A 84 -18.81 -30.53 -4.07
C TRP A 84 -18.80 -32.04 -3.87
N ILE A 85 -17.71 -32.61 -3.35
CA ILE A 85 -17.65 -34.03 -2.96
C ILE A 85 -18.77 -34.32 -1.95
N TYR A 86 -18.95 -33.45 -0.95
CA TYR A 86 -20.03 -33.60 0.04
C TYR A 86 -21.44 -33.48 -0.55
N LYS A 87 -21.70 -32.45 -1.37
CA LYS A 87 -23.02 -32.25 -1.99
C LYS A 87 -23.40 -33.42 -2.89
N LEU A 88 -22.43 -33.95 -3.64
CA LEU A 88 -22.61 -35.10 -4.51
C LEU A 88 -22.81 -36.39 -3.69
N GLY A 89 -22.06 -36.55 -2.59
CA GLY A 89 -22.25 -37.61 -1.61
C GLY A 89 -23.65 -37.62 -0.99
N GLU A 90 -24.20 -36.47 -0.59
CA GLU A 90 -25.58 -36.36 -0.10
C GLU A 90 -26.62 -36.73 -1.16
N GLU A 91 -26.39 -36.30 -2.41
CA GLU A 91 -27.30 -36.62 -3.50
C GLU A 91 -27.30 -38.14 -3.76
N ILE A 92 -26.12 -38.78 -3.67
CA ILE A 92 -25.98 -40.24 -3.75
C ILE A 92 -26.65 -40.95 -2.57
N GLU A 93 -26.48 -40.49 -1.33
CA GLU A 93 -27.12 -41.07 -0.14
C GLU A 93 -28.65 -40.95 -0.25
N ARG A 94 -29.19 -39.78 -0.62
CA ARG A 94 -30.64 -39.61 -0.85
C ARG A 94 -31.17 -40.49 -1.96
N LEU A 95 -30.41 -40.68 -3.04
CA LEU A 95 -30.79 -41.59 -4.13
C LEU A 95 -30.73 -43.06 -3.69
N GLN A 96 -29.80 -43.43 -2.79
CA GLN A 96 -29.72 -44.77 -2.20
C GLN A 96 -30.88 -45.03 -1.22
N GLU A 97 -31.25 -44.03 -0.40
CA GLU A 97 -32.41 -44.10 0.49
C GLU A 97 -33.71 -44.28 -0.29
N LYS A 98 -33.87 -43.59 -1.43
CA LYS A 98 -35.01 -43.79 -2.35
C LYS A 98 -35.07 -45.19 -2.97
N LEU A 99 -33.96 -45.92 -3.00
CA LEU A 99 -33.85 -47.30 -3.49
C LEU A 99 -34.08 -48.35 -2.39
N GLN A 100 -34.16 -47.94 -1.12
CA GLN A 100 -34.55 -48.85 -0.05
C GLN A 100 -36.09 -48.95 0.00
N PRO A 101 -36.68 -50.15 -0.10
CA PRO A 101 -38.11 -50.30 0.06
C PRO A 101 -38.52 -49.87 1.47
N ALA A 102 -39.54 -49.02 1.58
CA ALA A 102 -40.17 -48.69 2.85
C ALA A 102 -40.61 -50.00 3.51
N GLN A 103 -39.95 -50.40 4.59
CA GLN A 103 -40.42 -51.48 5.45
C GLN A 103 -41.68 -50.99 6.16
N SER A 104 -42.84 -51.18 5.52
CA SER A 104 -44.13 -51.15 6.18
C SER A 104 -44.30 -52.42 7.00
N GLU A 105 -44.66 -52.23 8.27
CA GLU A 105 -45.24 -53.23 9.15
C GLU A 105 -46.35 -53.99 8.41
N ASP A 106 -46.11 -55.25 8.07
CA ASP A 106 -47.03 -56.38 8.26
C ASP A 106 -46.41 -57.65 7.69
N ALA A 107 -46.44 -58.71 8.49
CA ALA A 107 -45.92 -60.03 8.15
C ALA A 107 -46.80 -60.70 7.09
N GLU A 108 -46.18 -61.31 6.08
CA GLU A 108 -46.62 -62.61 5.56
C GLU A 108 -45.49 -63.30 4.77
N GLU A 109 -45.43 -64.61 4.96
CA GLU A 109 -44.41 -65.53 4.45
C GLU A 109 -44.33 -65.50 2.91
N SER A 110 -43.14 -65.20 2.38
CA SER A 110 -42.76 -65.69 1.06
C SER A 110 -41.26 -65.97 0.99
N ASP A 111 -41.00 -67.19 0.58
CA ASP A 111 -39.75 -67.87 0.33
C ASP A 111 -38.79 -67.08 -0.60
N GLY A 112 -37.48 -67.14 -0.31
CA GLY A 112 -36.44 -66.95 -1.32
C GLY A 112 -35.95 -65.55 -1.67
N GLN A 113 -35.62 -64.68 -0.70
CA GLN A 113 -34.63 -63.62 -0.93
C GLN A 113 -33.54 -63.70 0.15
N GLN A 114 -32.34 -64.16 -0.26
CA GLN A 114 -31.16 -64.07 0.60
C GLN A 114 -30.98 -62.59 0.99
N PRO A 115 -30.91 -62.26 2.29
CA PRO A 115 -30.54 -60.93 2.70
C PRO A 115 -29.17 -60.63 2.10
N ARG A 116 -29.04 -59.47 1.45
CA ARG A 116 -27.79 -58.99 0.90
C ARG A 116 -26.82 -58.78 2.07
N LEU A 117 -26.11 -59.84 2.46
CA LEU A 117 -25.13 -59.84 3.54
C LEU A 117 -23.98 -58.95 3.09
N VAL A 118 -23.94 -57.72 3.61
CA VAL A 118 -22.74 -56.89 3.53
C VAL A 118 -21.73 -57.54 4.48
N TYR A 119 -20.75 -58.24 3.91
CA TYR A 119 -19.66 -58.85 4.67
C TYR A 119 -18.76 -57.74 5.23
N HIS A 120 -19.06 -57.27 6.45
CA HIS A 120 -18.14 -56.43 7.19
C HIS A 120 -17.05 -57.30 7.81
N SER A 121 -15.80 -56.88 7.69
CA SER A 121 -14.67 -57.56 8.35
C SER A 121 -14.92 -57.61 9.86
N LEU A 122 -14.74 -58.77 10.48
CA LEU A 122 -14.80 -58.95 11.95
C LEU A 122 -13.79 -58.07 12.70
N LEU A 123 -12.76 -57.57 11.99
CA LEU A 123 -11.76 -56.65 12.50
C LEU A 123 -12.15 -55.18 12.32
N SER A 124 -13.25 -54.88 11.62
CA SER A 124 -13.76 -53.52 11.41
C SER A 124 -14.03 -52.85 12.75
N PRO A 125 -13.59 -51.60 12.98
CA PRO A 125 -13.80 -50.87 14.24
C PRO A 125 -15.27 -50.81 14.67
N GLU A 126 -16.17 -50.76 13.69
CA GLU A 126 -17.62 -50.63 13.84
C GLU A 126 -18.28 -51.87 14.47
N ILE A 127 -17.61 -53.03 14.39
CA ILE A 127 -18.09 -54.26 14.99
C ILE A 127 -17.60 -54.34 16.45
N PRO A 128 -18.52 -54.38 17.43
CA PRO A 128 -18.14 -54.46 18.84
C PRO A 128 -17.46 -55.80 19.14
N PHE A 129 -16.57 -55.82 20.15
CA PHE A 129 -15.88 -57.05 20.54
C PHE A 129 -16.86 -58.18 20.92
N SER A 130 -18.02 -57.82 21.50
CA SER A 130 -19.09 -58.76 21.85
C SER A 130 -19.68 -59.50 20.65
N ALA A 131 -19.58 -58.94 19.43
CA ALA A 131 -19.98 -59.65 18.23
C ALA A 131 -19.10 -60.89 17.96
N LEU A 132 -17.94 -61.00 18.61
CA LEU A 132 -17.04 -62.16 18.54
C LEU A 132 -17.25 -63.16 19.68
N ASP A 133 -18.25 -62.97 20.55
CA ASP A 133 -18.49 -63.84 21.71
C ASP A 133 -18.86 -65.28 21.32
N HIS A 134 -19.35 -65.47 20.10
CA HIS A 134 -19.61 -66.78 19.51
C HIS A 134 -18.33 -67.54 19.10
N LEU A 135 -17.17 -66.87 19.08
CA LEU A 135 -15.89 -67.48 18.74
C LEU A 135 -15.13 -67.97 20.00
N PRO A 136 -14.34 -69.05 19.91
CA PRO A 136 -13.46 -69.51 21.00
C PRO A 136 -12.53 -68.41 21.49
N ALA A 137 -12.21 -68.40 22.79
CA ALA A 137 -11.38 -67.36 23.41
C ALA A 137 -9.96 -67.26 22.82
N ASP A 138 -9.43 -68.38 22.30
CA ASP A 138 -8.15 -68.52 21.61
C ASP A 138 -8.24 -68.31 20.08
N SER A 139 -9.41 -67.89 19.57
CA SER A 139 -9.59 -67.61 18.15
C SER A 139 -8.65 -66.47 17.70
N PRO A 140 -7.86 -66.67 16.63
CA PRO A 140 -6.99 -65.63 16.09
C PRO A 140 -7.72 -64.32 15.77
N ALA A 141 -9.00 -64.39 15.39
CA ALA A 141 -9.81 -63.20 15.12
C ALA A 141 -10.12 -62.41 16.41
N ARG A 142 -10.38 -63.09 17.54
CA ARG A 142 -10.54 -62.44 18.86
C ARG A 142 -9.23 -61.82 19.31
N THR A 143 -8.12 -62.57 19.24
CA THR A 143 -6.79 -62.07 19.63
C THR A 143 -6.37 -60.86 18.79
N LEU A 144 -6.59 -60.89 17.47
CA LEU A 144 -6.28 -59.77 16.59
C LEU A 144 -7.15 -58.55 16.88
N LYS A 145 -8.46 -58.73 17.08
CA LYS A 145 -9.37 -57.64 17.44
C LYS A 145 -8.99 -57.02 18.79
N GLU A 146 -8.69 -57.85 19.79
CA GLU A 146 -8.25 -57.39 21.13
C GLU A 146 -6.92 -56.63 21.04
N THR A 147 -5.96 -57.14 20.26
CA THR A 147 -4.68 -56.47 20.01
C THR A 147 -4.88 -55.13 19.30
N MET A 148 -5.74 -55.07 18.28
CA MET A 148 -6.06 -53.83 17.57
C MET A 148 -6.73 -52.80 18.48
N LEU A 149 -7.68 -53.22 19.32
CA LEU A 149 -8.32 -52.34 20.30
C LEU A 149 -7.29 -51.80 21.30
N THR A 150 -6.42 -52.66 21.84
CA THR A 150 -5.37 -52.26 22.79
C THR A 150 -4.40 -51.26 22.16
N LEU A 151 -3.93 -51.52 20.93
CA LEU A 151 -3.06 -50.59 20.20
C LEU A 151 -3.75 -49.26 19.89
N THR A 152 -5.05 -49.31 19.56
CA THR A 152 -5.86 -48.10 19.33
C THR A 152 -5.95 -47.26 20.60
N GLU A 153 -6.22 -47.87 21.76
CA GLU A 153 -6.21 -47.16 23.05
C GLU A 153 -4.86 -46.54 23.37
N GLU A 154 -3.76 -47.28 23.14
CA GLU A 154 -2.42 -46.76 23.39
C GLU A 154 -2.10 -45.55 22.49
N TRP A 155 -2.50 -45.58 21.22
CA TRP A 155 -2.31 -44.46 20.31
C TRP A 155 -3.19 -43.25 20.66
N ILE A 156 -4.46 -43.48 21.03
CA ILE A 156 -5.34 -42.41 21.51
C ILE A 156 -4.76 -41.78 22.77
N LYS A 157 -4.30 -42.60 23.72
CA LYS A 157 -3.65 -42.11 24.95
C LYS A 157 -2.43 -41.26 24.62
N ARG A 158 -1.55 -41.72 23.73
CA ARG A 158 -0.40 -40.94 23.27
C ARG A 158 -0.81 -39.62 22.60
N LEU A 159 -1.85 -39.63 21.76
CA LEU A 159 -2.36 -38.43 21.13
C LEU A 159 -2.85 -37.42 22.18
N TYR A 160 -3.55 -37.87 23.22
CA TYR A 160 -4.00 -37.02 24.32
C TYR A 160 -2.87 -36.56 25.23
N GLU A 161 -1.75 -37.28 25.32
CA GLU A 161 -0.53 -36.78 25.98
C GLU A 161 0.10 -35.61 25.21
N ILE A 162 0.02 -35.62 23.88
CA ILE A 162 0.54 -34.56 23.01
C ILE A 162 -0.42 -33.37 22.94
N ALA A 163 -1.72 -33.63 22.74
CA ALA A 163 -2.78 -32.64 22.61
C ALA A 163 -3.97 -32.97 23.52
N PRO A 164 -3.89 -32.66 24.84
CA PRO A 164 -4.94 -32.98 25.80
C PRO A 164 -6.32 -32.38 25.45
N SER A 165 -6.32 -31.24 24.75
CA SER A 165 -7.52 -30.53 24.31
C SER A 165 -8.43 -31.36 23.40
N LEU A 166 -7.91 -32.39 22.74
CA LEU A 166 -8.68 -33.28 21.86
C LEU A 166 -9.57 -34.26 22.61
N ASN A 167 -9.30 -34.51 23.90
CA ASN A 167 -10.14 -35.40 24.69
C ASN A 167 -11.46 -34.69 25.05
N ASP A 168 -12.51 -35.01 24.32
CA ASP A 168 -13.87 -34.53 24.53
C ASP A 168 -14.82 -35.62 25.04
N SER A 169 -14.28 -36.76 25.50
CA SER A 169 -15.06 -37.82 26.17
C SER A 169 -15.69 -37.34 27.48
N LEU A 170 -15.13 -36.29 28.08
CA LEU A 170 -15.60 -35.64 29.31
C LEU A 170 -15.79 -34.14 29.08
N PRO A 171 -16.70 -33.49 29.83
CA PRO A 171 -16.92 -32.04 29.73
C PRO A 171 -15.72 -31.20 30.22
N THR A 172 -14.80 -31.81 30.95
CA THR A 172 -13.60 -31.18 31.50
C THR A 172 -12.34 -31.86 30.98
N ILE A 173 -11.29 -31.07 30.78
CA ILE A 173 -9.98 -31.54 30.32
C ILE A 173 -8.93 -31.47 31.43
N VAL A 174 -7.84 -32.23 31.28
CA VAL A 174 -6.72 -32.19 32.22
C VAL A 174 -6.06 -30.81 32.16
N ASN A 175 -5.86 -30.18 33.31
CA ASN A 175 -5.19 -28.90 33.39
C ASN A 175 -3.66 -29.08 33.25
N PRO A 176 -3.02 -28.55 32.20
CA PRO A 176 -1.58 -28.67 32.02
C PRO A 176 -0.77 -27.84 33.03
N GLU A 177 -1.35 -26.78 33.60
CA GLU A 177 -0.66 -25.89 34.54
C GLU A 177 -0.62 -26.45 35.98
N VAL A 178 -1.63 -27.26 36.34
CA VAL A 178 -1.77 -27.82 37.69
C VAL A 178 -2.00 -29.33 37.58
N PRO A 179 -0.93 -30.14 37.74
CA PRO A 179 -0.99 -31.59 37.60
C PRO A 179 -2.09 -32.21 38.46
N GLY A 180 -2.92 -33.07 37.86
CA GLY A 180 -3.98 -33.81 38.55
C GLY A 180 -5.29 -33.05 38.76
N THR A 181 -5.42 -31.83 38.22
CA THR A 181 -6.69 -31.08 38.22
C THR A 181 -7.32 -31.05 36.83
N THR A 182 -8.62 -30.84 36.77
CA THR A 182 -9.38 -30.68 35.52
C THR A 182 -9.95 -29.27 35.42
N ARG A 183 -10.06 -28.74 34.21
CA ARG A 183 -10.68 -27.44 33.92
C ARG A 183 -11.68 -27.53 32.77
N GLU A 184 -12.56 -26.55 32.66
CA GLU A 184 -13.39 -26.39 31.46
C GLU A 184 -12.50 -26.02 30.25
N PRO A 185 -12.84 -26.50 29.04
CA PRO A 185 -12.15 -26.10 27.82
C PRO A 185 -12.21 -24.58 27.63
N ASP A 186 -11.07 -23.99 27.30
CA ASP A 186 -10.96 -22.58 26.96
C ASP A 186 -10.92 -22.38 25.44
N ALA A 187 -10.78 -21.14 24.99
CA ALA A 187 -10.73 -20.84 23.56
C ALA A 187 -9.54 -21.51 22.86
N GLY A 188 -8.39 -21.67 23.53
CA GLY A 188 -7.24 -22.38 22.98
C GLY A 188 -7.53 -23.85 22.73
N ASP A 189 -8.25 -24.51 23.65
CA ASP A 189 -8.65 -25.90 23.48
C ASP A 189 -9.61 -26.09 22.30
N HIS A 190 -10.57 -25.18 22.14
CA HIS A 190 -11.47 -25.22 21.00
C HIS A 190 -10.71 -25.03 19.68
N VAL A 191 -9.74 -24.12 19.62
CA VAL A 191 -8.87 -23.97 18.45
C VAL A 191 -8.10 -25.25 18.14
N MET A 192 -7.56 -25.95 19.15
CA MET A 192 -6.89 -27.24 18.95
C MET A 192 -7.82 -28.31 18.39
N ARG A 193 -9.09 -28.33 18.83
CA ARG A 193 -10.12 -29.19 18.26
C ARG A 193 -10.46 -28.79 16.81
N TYR A 194 -10.46 -27.51 16.50
CA TYR A 194 -10.62 -27.03 15.12
C TYR A 194 -9.41 -27.40 14.24
N ALA A 195 -8.18 -27.36 14.75
CA ALA A 195 -6.98 -27.79 14.02
C ALA A 195 -7.07 -29.27 13.58
N LEU A 196 -7.69 -30.13 14.40
CA LEU A 196 -8.01 -31.51 14.00
C LEU A 196 -9.00 -31.54 12.82
N ARG A 197 -10.05 -30.73 12.86
CA ARG A 197 -11.06 -30.66 11.77
C ARG A 197 -10.43 -30.15 10.48
N GLU A 198 -9.55 -29.16 10.58
CA GLU A 198 -8.76 -28.63 9.45
C GLU A 198 -7.85 -29.70 8.85
N PHE A 199 -7.17 -30.49 9.70
CA PHE A 199 -6.36 -31.61 9.24
C PHE A 199 -7.20 -32.67 8.51
N ILE A 200 -8.37 -33.02 9.05
CA ILE A 200 -9.30 -33.96 8.42
C ILE A 200 -9.72 -33.42 7.06
N LEU A 201 -10.12 -32.16 6.95
CA LEU A 201 -10.47 -31.54 5.67
C LEU A 201 -9.33 -31.56 4.65
N TRP A 202 -8.09 -31.41 5.12
CA TRP A 202 -6.92 -31.34 4.25
C TRP A 202 -6.47 -32.72 3.74
N GLN A 203 -6.46 -33.75 4.59
CA GLN A 203 -5.83 -35.03 4.27
C GLN A 203 -6.80 -36.20 4.08
N ALA A 204 -8.03 -36.12 4.62
CA ALA A 204 -8.91 -37.26 4.67
C ALA A 204 -9.50 -37.64 3.31
N ASP A 205 -9.68 -38.95 3.12
CA ASP A 205 -10.45 -39.49 2.02
C ASP A 205 -11.97 -39.36 2.27
N GLU A 206 -12.77 -39.73 1.26
CA GLU A 206 -14.23 -39.66 1.32
C GLU A 206 -14.80 -40.44 2.52
N GLU A 207 -14.25 -41.62 2.83
CA GLU A 207 -14.75 -42.47 3.91
C GLU A 207 -14.55 -41.81 5.28
N VAL A 208 -13.35 -41.28 5.53
CA VAL A 208 -13.01 -40.58 6.77
C VAL A 208 -13.83 -39.29 6.90
N LEU A 209 -14.04 -38.54 5.81
CA LEU A 209 -14.86 -37.32 5.81
C LEU A 209 -16.34 -37.62 6.11
N LEU A 210 -16.90 -38.70 5.54
CA LEU A 210 -18.28 -39.14 5.83
C LEU A 210 -18.44 -39.57 7.29
N LYS A 211 -17.45 -40.30 7.84
CA LYS A 211 -17.44 -40.69 9.26
C LYS A 211 -17.34 -39.47 10.19
N ALA A 212 -16.44 -38.53 9.88
CA ALA A 212 -16.26 -37.31 10.66
C ALA A 212 -17.51 -36.42 10.69
N ARG A 213 -18.36 -36.50 9.65
CA ARG A 213 -19.63 -35.78 9.61
C ARG A 213 -20.71 -36.41 10.48
N LYS A 214 -20.75 -37.74 10.58
CA LYS A 214 -21.80 -38.50 11.29
C LYS A 214 -21.54 -38.60 12.79
N ILE A 215 -20.31 -38.37 13.22
CA ILE A 215 -19.89 -38.49 14.61
C ILE A 215 -19.68 -37.10 15.17
N ASP A 216 -20.32 -36.79 16.30
CA ASP A 216 -20.27 -35.45 16.92
C ASP A 216 -19.18 -35.30 17.99
N ASN A 217 -18.42 -36.37 18.26
CA ASN A 217 -17.44 -36.46 19.33
C ASN A 217 -16.09 -36.98 18.81
N ILE A 218 -15.00 -36.30 19.16
CA ILE A 218 -13.64 -36.60 18.71
C ILE A 218 -13.20 -37.98 19.20
N ASP A 219 -13.40 -38.30 20.48
CA ASP A 219 -13.00 -39.60 21.04
C ASP A 219 -13.65 -40.78 20.30
N ASN A 220 -14.95 -40.69 20.05
CA ASN A 220 -15.69 -41.69 19.27
C ASN A 220 -15.19 -41.78 17.83
N PHE A 221 -14.86 -40.65 17.21
CA PHE A 221 -14.31 -40.64 15.85
C PHE A 221 -12.95 -41.33 15.79
N LEU A 222 -12.04 -41.02 16.71
CA LEU A 222 -10.69 -41.61 16.76
C LEU A 222 -10.72 -43.13 16.90
N ARG A 223 -11.67 -43.67 17.67
CA ARG A 223 -11.90 -45.12 17.83
C ARG A 223 -12.41 -45.79 16.55
N MET A 224 -13.07 -45.04 15.67
CA MET A 224 -13.65 -45.51 14.41
C MET A 224 -12.67 -45.45 13.23
N VAL A 225 -11.59 -44.68 13.34
CA VAL A 225 -10.54 -44.53 12.31
C VAL A 225 -9.12 -44.80 12.83
N PRO A 226 -8.84 -45.99 13.39
CA PRO A 226 -7.55 -46.29 14.04
C PRO A 226 -6.34 -46.17 13.10
N TRP A 227 -6.53 -46.31 11.79
CA TRP A 227 -5.45 -46.14 10.80
C TRP A 227 -4.98 -44.69 10.65
N LEU A 228 -5.80 -43.70 11.01
CA LEU A 228 -5.48 -42.27 10.91
C LEU A 228 -4.66 -41.76 12.12
N LEU A 229 -4.68 -42.50 13.24
CA LEU A 229 -4.08 -42.08 14.52
C LEU A 229 -2.58 -41.79 14.42
N GLN A 230 -1.83 -42.57 13.64
CA GLN A 230 -0.40 -42.33 13.49
C GLN A 230 -0.10 -41.02 12.76
N ASP A 231 -0.91 -40.67 11.76
CA ASP A 231 -0.73 -39.43 11.01
C ASP A 231 -1.17 -38.22 11.84
N LEU A 232 -2.23 -38.38 12.66
CA LEU A 232 -2.63 -37.37 13.65
C LEU A 232 -1.54 -37.13 14.70
N ILE A 233 -0.93 -38.18 15.25
CA ILE A 233 0.19 -38.04 16.19
C ILE A 233 1.33 -37.26 15.55
N LYS A 234 1.76 -37.64 14.33
CA LYS A 234 2.82 -36.92 13.60
C LYS A 234 2.45 -35.46 13.33
N PHE A 235 1.19 -35.19 13.02
CA PHE A 235 0.69 -33.84 12.78
C PHE A 235 0.79 -33.00 14.06
N PHE A 236 0.25 -33.47 15.20
CA PHE A 236 0.29 -32.72 16.45
C PHE A 236 1.71 -32.62 17.05
N GLU A 237 2.60 -33.59 16.81
CA GLU A 237 4.04 -33.47 17.14
C GLU A 237 4.76 -32.44 16.26
N SER A 238 4.24 -32.13 15.06
CA SER A 238 4.83 -31.16 14.14
C SER A 238 4.10 -29.80 14.12
N LEU A 239 2.96 -29.69 14.81
CA LEU A 239 2.16 -28.48 14.90
C LEU A 239 2.96 -27.33 15.54
N GLY A 240 3.02 -26.20 14.85
CA GLY A 240 3.84 -25.04 15.22
C GLY A 240 5.13 -24.89 14.40
N ARG A 241 5.44 -25.84 13.50
CA ARG A 241 6.43 -25.64 12.43
C ARG A 241 5.89 -24.73 11.33
N ALA A 242 6.78 -24.07 10.59
CA ALA A 242 6.43 -23.09 9.56
C ALA A 242 5.43 -23.58 8.51
N ASP A 243 5.47 -24.86 8.13
CA ASP A 243 4.56 -25.51 7.19
C ASP A 243 3.17 -25.82 7.79
N THR A 244 3.05 -25.86 9.12
CA THR A 244 1.80 -26.18 9.83
C THR A 244 1.09 -24.97 10.43
N LEU A 245 1.70 -23.77 10.41
CA LEU A 245 1.13 -22.56 11.04
C LEU A 245 -0.25 -22.19 10.48
N HIS A 246 -0.47 -22.44 9.19
CA HIS A 246 -1.74 -22.16 8.54
C HIS A 246 -2.91 -22.97 9.14
N PHE A 247 -2.67 -24.17 9.68
CA PHE A 247 -3.72 -24.94 10.36
C PHE A 247 -4.21 -24.24 11.63
N ILE A 248 -3.30 -23.62 12.40
CA ILE A 248 -3.66 -22.86 13.60
C ILE A 248 -4.41 -21.59 13.18
N ARG A 249 -3.92 -20.88 12.16
CA ARG A 249 -4.60 -19.71 11.60
C ARG A 249 -6.05 -20.03 11.19
N ASP A 250 -6.22 -21.06 10.36
CA ASP A 250 -7.52 -21.44 9.79
C ASP A 250 -8.45 -21.91 10.93
N ALA A 251 -7.93 -22.71 11.86
CA ALA A 251 -8.67 -23.15 13.05
C ALA A 251 -9.17 -22.00 13.94
N VAL A 252 -8.35 -20.95 14.16
CA VAL A 252 -8.78 -19.77 14.90
C VAL A 252 -9.87 -19.03 14.14
N CYS A 253 -9.71 -18.85 12.83
CA CYS A 253 -10.72 -18.19 12.00
C CYS A 253 -12.07 -18.93 12.06
N ASP A 254 -12.05 -20.26 11.93
CA ASP A 254 -13.26 -21.09 11.97
C ASP A 254 -13.91 -21.11 13.35
N TYR A 255 -13.11 -21.20 14.42
CA TYR A 255 -13.63 -21.08 15.78
C TYR A 255 -14.33 -19.73 16.01
N VAL A 256 -13.70 -18.61 15.63
CA VAL A 256 -14.33 -17.29 15.79
C VAL A 256 -15.57 -17.15 14.90
N ALA A 257 -15.51 -17.63 13.66
CA ALA A 257 -16.65 -17.59 12.74
C ALA A 257 -17.86 -18.35 13.27
N SER A 258 -17.64 -19.53 13.87
CA SER A 258 -18.70 -20.38 14.44
C SER A 258 -19.49 -19.71 15.57
N ARG A 259 -18.85 -18.81 16.34
CA ARG A 259 -19.48 -18.13 17.47
C ARG A 259 -20.39 -16.98 17.07
N HIS A 260 -20.11 -16.36 15.93
CA HIS A 260 -20.75 -15.11 15.49
C HIS A 260 -21.68 -15.29 14.29
N SER A 261 -21.54 -16.39 13.54
CA SER A 261 -22.31 -16.64 12.33
C SER A 261 -23.28 -17.80 12.51
N THR A 262 -24.52 -17.65 12.04
CA THR A 262 -25.39 -18.79 11.82
C THR A 262 -24.83 -19.66 10.68
N PRO A 263 -24.93 -20.99 10.76
CA PRO A 263 -24.48 -21.87 9.69
C PRO A 263 -25.28 -21.60 8.42
N ASP A 264 -24.66 -20.91 7.47
CA ASP A 264 -25.18 -20.67 6.12
C ASP A 264 -24.62 -21.75 5.16
N GLY A 265 -25.10 -21.76 3.91
CA GLY A 265 -24.71 -22.76 2.91
C GLY A 265 -23.23 -22.88 2.53
N SER A 266 -22.32 -22.12 3.16
CA SER A 266 -20.86 -22.09 2.92
C SER A 266 -20.02 -22.80 4.01
N SER A 267 -20.66 -23.47 4.98
CA SER A 267 -19.98 -24.26 6.03
C SER A 267 -20.40 -25.73 5.97
N VAL A 268 -19.53 -26.63 6.45
CA VAL A 268 -19.81 -28.07 6.61
C VAL A 268 -19.63 -28.46 8.07
N ILE A 269 -20.50 -29.33 8.59
CA ILE A 269 -20.38 -29.86 9.95
C ILE A 269 -19.38 -31.01 9.95
N ILE A 270 -18.36 -30.90 10.80
CA ILE A 270 -17.33 -31.92 11.01
C ILE A 270 -17.13 -32.07 12.50
N LEU A 271 -17.25 -33.30 13.02
CA LEU A 271 -17.13 -33.60 14.44
C LEU A 271 -18.05 -32.70 15.29
N GLY A 272 -19.31 -32.57 14.88
CA GLY A 272 -20.35 -31.79 15.56
C GLY A 272 -20.30 -30.27 15.41
N GLU A 273 -19.26 -29.69 14.78
CA GLU A 273 -19.07 -28.23 14.69
C GLU A 273 -18.95 -27.74 13.23
N PRO A 274 -19.38 -26.50 12.91
CA PRO A 274 -19.28 -25.94 11.58
C PRO A 274 -17.86 -25.49 11.26
N VAL A 275 -17.38 -25.85 10.07
CA VAL A 275 -16.11 -25.44 9.48
C VAL A 275 -16.35 -24.75 8.15
N THR A 276 -15.66 -23.63 7.91
CA THR A 276 -15.88 -22.80 6.72
C THR A 276 -15.19 -23.41 5.50
N THR A 277 -15.93 -23.49 4.40
CA THR A 277 -15.42 -24.07 3.12
C THR A 277 -15.10 -23.01 2.07
N GLU A 278 -15.36 -21.74 2.35
CA GLU A 278 -15.04 -20.61 1.47
C GLU A 278 -13.98 -19.70 2.11
N ASP A 279 -12.78 -19.68 1.52
CA ASP A 279 -11.62 -18.90 2.01
C ASP A 279 -11.93 -17.40 2.17
N LYS A 280 -12.89 -16.86 1.41
CA LYS A 280 -13.33 -15.46 1.50
C LYS A 280 -13.94 -15.08 2.86
N ARG A 281 -14.30 -16.07 3.68
CA ARG A 281 -14.87 -15.86 5.01
C ARG A 281 -13.84 -15.99 6.13
N HIS A 282 -12.66 -16.53 5.85
CA HIS A 282 -11.57 -16.53 6.83
C HIS A 282 -10.98 -15.12 6.93
N LYS A 283 -11.00 -14.56 8.14
CA LYS A 283 -10.47 -13.23 8.43
C LYS A 283 -9.91 -13.17 9.84
N MET A 284 -8.71 -12.63 10.01
CA MET A 284 -8.10 -12.46 11.32
C MET A 284 -8.67 -11.24 12.04
N THR A 285 -9.79 -11.43 12.73
CA THR A 285 -10.39 -10.38 13.58
C THR A 285 -9.54 -10.09 14.81
N VAL A 286 -9.86 -9.02 15.54
CA VAL A 286 -9.19 -8.71 16.82
C VAL A 286 -9.32 -9.86 17.82
N GLU A 287 -10.48 -10.54 17.86
CA GLU A 287 -10.68 -11.70 18.74
C GLU A 287 -9.77 -12.88 18.34
N ALA A 288 -9.61 -13.12 17.04
CA ALA A 288 -8.68 -14.15 16.55
C ALA A 288 -7.23 -13.87 17.00
N TRP A 289 -6.77 -12.62 16.84
CA TRP A 289 -5.45 -12.21 17.32
C TRP A 289 -5.30 -12.30 18.84
N ASP A 290 -6.36 -11.97 19.60
CA ASP A 290 -6.35 -12.10 21.06
C ASP A 290 -6.23 -13.56 21.51
N ILE A 291 -6.90 -14.50 20.83
CA ILE A 291 -6.80 -15.93 21.09
C ILE A 291 -5.39 -16.43 20.79
N LEU A 292 -4.81 -16.05 19.65
CA LEU A 292 -3.43 -16.37 19.32
C LEU A 292 -2.44 -15.83 20.37
N TYR A 293 -2.65 -14.59 20.83
CA TYR A 293 -1.81 -13.97 21.85
C TYR A 293 -1.92 -14.65 23.20
N ALA A 294 -3.12 -15.02 23.64
CA ALA A 294 -3.36 -15.62 24.94
C ALA A 294 -2.89 -17.08 25.01
N TYR A 295 -3.18 -17.89 23.98
CA TYR A 295 -3.04 -19.35 24.05
C TYR A 295 -1.91 -19.92 23.19
N PHE A 296 -1.47 -19.21 22.14
CA PHE A 296 -0.49 -19.71 21.17
C PHE A 296 0.79 -18.84 21.09
N TRP A 297 1.10 -18.08 22.14
CA TRP A 297 2.25 -17.17 22.19
C TRP A 297 3.61 -17.85 21.99
N ASN A 298 3.71 -19.15 22.30
CA ASN A 298 4.90 -19.98 22.12
C ASN A 298 5.11 -20.41 20.66
N VAL A 299 4.07 -20.28 19.83
CA VAL A 299 4.09 -20.60 18.40
C VAL A 299 4.13 -19.32 17.56
N VAL A 300 3.37 -18.31 17.98
CA VAL A 300 3.29 -17.01 17.31
C VAL A 300 4.41 -16.11 17.84
N HIS A 301 5.31 -15.76 16.94
CA HIS A 301 6.43 -14.87 17.17
C HIS A 301 6.38 -13.73 16.16
N TRP A 302 7.07 -12.64 16.47
CA TRP A 302 7.18 -11.52 15.55
C TRP A 302 7.72 -11.92 14.17
N SER A 303 8.62 -12.91 14.12
CA SER A 303 9.24 -13.37 12.88
C SER A 303 8.32 -14.17 11.95
N ASN A 304 7.18 -14.68 12.45
CA ASN A 304 6.22 -15.49 11.68
C ASN A 304 4.80 -14.94 11.72
N LEU A 305 4.60 -13.70 12.19
CA LEU A 305 3.29 -13.08 12.37
C LEU A 305 2.50 -13.00 11.05
N GLU A 306 3.19 -12.66 9.95
CA GLU A 306 2.59 -12.58 8.62
C GLU A 306 2.15 -13.96 8.08
N SER A 307 2.69 -15.07 8.60
CA SER A 307 2.24 -16.43 8.23
C SER A 307 0.84 -16.75 8.76
N PHE A 308 0.36 -16.00 9.76
CA PHE A 308 -1.00 -16.11 10.28
C PHE A 308 -2.00 -15.17 9.58
N CYS A 309 -1.56 -14.36 8.61
CA CYS A 309 -2.47 -13.49 7.88
C CYS A 309 -3.14 -14.25 6.72
N VAL A 310 -4.44 -14.03 6.51
CA VAL A 310 -5.16 -14.56 5.34
C VAL A 310 -4.96 -13.61 4.16
N ASP A 311 -5.13 -12.31 4.39
CA ASP A 311 -4.86 -11.24 3.43
C ASP A 311 -3.90 -10.18 3.99
N PHE A 312 -3.54 -9.19 3.18
CA PHE A 312 -2.64 -8.13 3.62
C PHE A 312 -3.32 -7.17 4.61
N GLU A 313 -4.65 -7.06 4.57
CA GLU A 313 -5.43 -6.29 5.53
C GLU A 313 -5.32 -6.86 6.96
N ASP A 314 -5.22 -8.19 7.11
CA ASP A 314 -4.91 -8.82 8.39
C ASP A 314 -3.52 -8.41 8.90
N ALA A 315 -2.51 -8.34 8.02
CA ALA A 315 -1.17 -7.88 8.36
C ALA A 315 -1.17 -6.41 8.80
N VAL A 316 -1.92 -5.56 8.10
CA VAL A 316 -2.13 -4.16 8.51
C VAL A 316 -2.78 -4.10 9.89
N LEU A 317 -3.85 -4.88 10.12
CA LEU A 317 -4.59 -4.85 11.38
C LEU A 317 -3.69 -5.24 12.56
N ILE A 318 -2.93 -6.32 12.46
CA ILE A 318 -2.07 -6.74 13.58
C ILE A 318 -0.99 -5.70 13.88
N HIS A 319 -0.36 -5.11 12.87
CA HIS A 319 0.59 -4.01 13.08
C HIS A 319 -0.06 -2.78 13.71
N GLN A 320 -1.31 -2.46 13.38
CA GLN A 320 -2.06 -1.37 14.03
C GLN A 320 -2.36 -1.68 15.50
N LEU A 321 -2.80 -2.90 15.82
CA LEU A 321 -3.08 -3.32 17.20
C LEU A 321 -1.81 -3.25 18.06
N ILE A 322 -0.67 -3.62 17.49
CA ILE A 322 0.65 -3.53 18.11
C ILE A 322 1.07 -2.08 18.33
N ALA A 323 0.94 -1.22 17.31
CA ALA A 323 1.25 0.21 17.41
C ALA A 323 0.38 0.91 18.47
N MET A 324 -0.87 0.47 18.65
CA MET A 324 -1.79 0.92 19.71
C MET A 324 -1.46 0.33 21.09
N GLY A 325 -0.48 -0.56 21.20
CA GLY A 325 -0.01 -1.12 22.47
C GLY A 325 -0.86 -2.25 23.04
N ARG A 326 -1.71 -2.90 22.23
CA ARG A 326 -2.60 -3.98 22.69
C ARG A 326 -1.86 -5.21 23.20
N TYR A 327 -0.72 -5.52 22.59
CA TYR A 327 0.05 -6.75 22.82
C TYR A 327 1.39 -6.49 23.54
N LYS A 328 1.38 -5.48 24.42
CA LYS A 328 2.46 -5.13 25.34
C LYS A 328 2.06 -5.67 26.72
N ASN A 329 2.98 -6.30 27.46
CA ASN A 329 2.78 -6.89 28.80
C ASN A 329 2.20 -8.33 28.87
N MET A 330 2.97 -9.35 28.46
CA MET A 330 2.72 -10.74 28.90
C MET A 330 3.23 -11.00 30.33
N PRO A 331 2.64 -11.97 31.06
CA PRO A 331 3.15 -12.44 32.35
C PRO A 331 4.61 -12.95 32.28
N SER A 332 5.06 -13.40 31.11
CA SER A 332 6.41 -13.90 30.85
C SER A 332 7.43 -12.80 30.50
N GLY A 333 7.00 -11.53 30.41
CA GLY A 333 7.85 -10.39 30.00
C GLY A 333 8.20 -10.35 28.51
N ARG A 334 7.65 -11.26 27.68
CA ARG A 334 7.87 -11.25 26.22
C ARG A 334 6.75 -10.48 25.51
N GLU A 335 7.12 -9.51 24.69
CA GLU A 335 6.19 -8.80 23.82
C GLU A 335 6.20 -9.42 22.41
N TRP A 336 5.10 -9.31 21.68
CA TRP A 336 5.09 -9.62 20.24
C TRP A 336 5.89 -8.59 19.42
N VAL A 337 6.45 -7.56 20.06
CA VAL A 337 7.22 -6.49 19.42
C VAL A 337 8.69 -6.65 19.71
N GLU A 338 9.50 -6.66 18.66
CA GLU A 338 10.93 -6.40 18.77
C GLU A 338 11.13 -4.88 18.75
N GLU A 339 11.76 -4.31 19.79
CA GLU A 339 11.83 -2.84 20.04
C GLU A 339 12.40 -2.03 18.85
N ASP A 340 13.12 -2.66 17.92
CA ASP A 340 13.79 -2.00 16.79
C ASP A 340 13.26 -2.38 15.38
N HIS A 341 12.17 -3.15 15.29
CA HIS A 341 11.71 -3.61 13.97
C HIS A 341 11.24 -2.44 13.07
N VAL A 342 11.64 -2.49 11.79
CA VAL A 342 11.38 -1.44 10.78
C VAL A 342 9.91 -1.04 10.73
N SER A 343 9.01 -2.04 10.76
CA SER A 343 7.58 -1.80 10.68
C SER A 343 7.00 -1.04 11.87
N GLN A 344 7.70 -0.93 13.00
CA GLN A 344 7.23 -0.25 14.23
C GLN A 344 8.01 1.02 14.56
N LYS A 345 9.05 1.38 13.80
CA LYS A 345 9.85 2.60 14.04
C LYS A 345 9.05 3.91 13.97
N ASN A 346 7.98 3.94 13.18
CA ASN A 346 7.07 5.08 13.11
C ASN A 346 5.62 4.58 13.02
N HIS A 347 4.81 4.86 14.04
CA HIS A 347 3.43 4.37 14.11
C HIS A 347 2.47 5.08 13.15
N PHE A 348 2.78 6.31 12.72
CA PHE A 348 1.83 7.10 11.92
C PHE A 348 1.50 6.47 10.57
N PRO A 349 2.49 6.05 9.74
CA PRO A 349 2.21 5.31 8.50
C PRO A 349 1.38 4.04 8.70
N ILE A 350 1.66 3.27 9.76
CA ILE A 350 0.97 2.01 10.09
C ILE A 350 -0.52 2.25 10.36
N LEU A 351 -0.83 3.27 11.16
CA LEU A 351 -2.22 3.64 11.46
C LEU A 351 -3.00 4.00 10.19
N HIS A 352 -2.32 4.48 9.15
CA HIS A 352 -2.91 4.76 7.84
C HIS A 352 -2.82 3.58 6.86
N GLY A 353 -2.30 2.42 7.28
CA GLY A 353 -2.25 1.17 6.53
C GLY A 353 -1.01 0.96 5.68
N PHE A 354 0.05 1.75 5.90
CA PHE A 354 1.35 1.57 5.28
C PHE A 354 2.29 0.79 6.22
N VAL A 355 2.73 -0.40 5.82
CA VAL A 355 3.61 -1.27 6.61
C VAL A 355 4.98 -1.32 5.97
N ALA A 356 6.02 -0.89 6.70
CA ALA A 356 7.40 -0.99 6.22
C ALA A 356 7.92 -2.42 6.40
N ALA A 357 8.32 -3.07 5.31
CA ALA A 357 8.78 -4.46 5.30
C ALA A 357 10.28 -4.58 5.57
N THR A 358 11.10 -3.75 4.92
CA THR A 358 12.55 -3.73 5.12
C THR A 358 13.12 -2.35 4.81
N MET A 359 14.28 -2.03 5.38
CA MET A 359 15.05 -0.84 5.09
C MET A 359 16.51 -1.23 4.95
N GLY A 360 17.26 -0.53 4.10
CA GLY A 360 18.69 -0.72 3.99
C GLY A 360 19.49 0.56 4.17
N TYR A 361 20.71 0.34 4.67
CA TYR A 361 21.71 1.33 5.09
C TYR A 361 21.32 2.05 6.39
N SER A 362 21.92 1.61 7.50
CA SER A 362 21.77 2.21 8.85
C SER A 362 23.12 2.36 9.57
N ASP A 363 24.22 2.37 8.83
CA ASP A 363 25.53 2.63 9.41
C ASP A 363 25.82 4.14 9.45
N PRO A 364 26.53 4.63 10.48
CA PRO A 364 26.97 6.02 10.56
C PRO A 364 27.71 6.41 9.27
N PRO A 365 27.77 7.71 8.91
CA PRO A 365 28.38 8.14 7.66
C PRO A 365 29.82 7.60 7.59
N ILE A 366 30.01 6.56 6.79
CA ILE A 366 31.33 6.03 6.45
C ILE A 366 32.08 7.23 5.90
N ALA A 367 33.31 7.46 6.37
CA ALA A 367 34.15 8.50 5.81
C ALA A 367 34.14 8.34 4.28
N PRO A 368 33.68 9.35 3.52
CA PRO A 368 33.35 9.16 2.11
C PRO A 368 34.56 8.65 1.31
N ILE A 369 35.77 8.97 1.78
CA ILE A 369 37.04 8.48 1.25
C ILE A 369 37.81 7.81 2.40
N VAL A 370 38.21 6.56 2.17
CA VAL A 370 39.11 5.79 3.05
C VAL A 370 40.42 5.58 2.30
N VAL A 371 41.53 5.82 2.99
CA VAL A 371 42.87 5.62 2.43
C VAL A 371 43.54 4.46 3.13
N ASN A 372 43.77 3.36 2.41
CA ASN A 372 44.47 2.18 2.91
C ASN A 372 45.53 1.75 1.89
N ASP A 373 46.72 1.40 2.35
CA ASP A 373 47.81 0.82 1.54
C ASP A 373 48.16 1.60 0.26
N GLY A 374 48.10 2.94 0.29
CA GLY A 374 48.43 3.77 -0.88
C GLY A 374 47.30 3.92 -1.90
N ILE A 375 46.09 3.42 -1.59
CA ILE A 375 44.90 3.51 -2.43
C ILE A 375 43.85 4.37 -1.70
N ALA A 376 43.33 5.39 -2.38
CA ALA A 376 42.16 6.13 -1.96
C ALA A 376 40.91 5.46 -2.54
N THR A 377 40.00 5.03 -1.68
CA THR A 377 38.72 4.43 -2.06
C THR A 377 37.59 5.32 -1.61
N GLN A 378 36.72 5.71 -2.55
CA GLN A 378 35.47 6.39 -2.26
C GLN A 378 34.31 5.41 -2.32
N ARG A 379 33.47 5.41 -1.29
CA ARG A 379 32.25 4.60 -1.22
C ARG A 379 31.04 5.50 -1.07
N GLU A 380 30.05 5.29 -1.92
CA GLU A 380 28.75 5.96 -1.83
C GLU A 380 27.66 4.93 -1.59
N SER A 381 26.71 5.29 -0.74
CA SER A 381 25.56 4.44 -0.41
C SER A 381 24.30 5.28 -0.30
N ARG A 382 23.19 4.77 -0.80
CA ARG A 382 21.86 5.37 -0.72
C ARG A 382 21.01 4.61 0.27
N CYS A 383 20.23 5.35 1.06
CA CYS A 383 19.17 4.77 1.87
C CYS A 383 18.06 4.24 0.96
N TYR A 384 17.49 3.10 1.32
CA TYR A 384 16.28 2.59 0.68
C TYR A 384 15.31 1.99 1.70
N MET A 385 14.03 1.96 1.34
CA MET A 385 12.99 1.32 2.12
C MET A 385 12.00 0.63 1.20
N VAL A 386 11.54 -0.54 1.65
CA VAL A 386 10.45 -1.29 1.01
C VAL A 386 9.26 -1.29 1.96
N GLY A 387 8.13 -0.77 1.49
CA GLY A 387 6.89 -0.75 2.26
C GLY A 387 5.71 -1.23 1.43
N ARG A 388 4.59 -1.47 2.09
CA ARG A 388 3.42 -2.10 1.47
C ARG A 388 2.14 -1.44 1.92
N MET A 389 1.15 -1.43 1.03
CA MET A 389 -0.16 -0.87 1.29
C MET A 389 -1.23 -1.63 0.51
N ALA A 390 -2.33 -2.00 1.15
CA ALA A 390 -3.43 -2.72 0.49
C ALA A 390 -3.96 -1.92 -0.70
N LYS A 391 -4.26 -2.58 -1.83
CA LYS A 391 -4.80 -1.89 -3.02
C LYS A 391 -6.12 -1.20 -2.74
N ARG A 392 -6.93 -1.80 -1.85
CA ARG A 392 -8.24 -1.30 -1.43
C ARG A 392 -8.15 -0.09 -0.48
N ASN A 393 -6.95 0.24 0.00
CA ASN A 393 -6.78 1.40 0.87
C ASN A 393 -6.98 2.70 0.06
N PRO A 394 -7.88 3.60 0.46
CA PRO A 394 -8.17 4.82 -0.28
C PRO A 394 -6.98 5.79 -0.39
N LEU A 395 -5.95 5.62 0.44
CA LEU A 395 -4.73 6.43 0.42
C LEU A 395 -3.62 5.84 -0.47
N ALA A 396 -3.78 4.62 -1.01
CA ALA A 396 -2.75 3.96 -1.80
C ALA A 396 -2.40 4.75 -3.07
N ASP A 397 -3.38 5.01 -3.96
CA ASP A 397 -3.15 5.75 -5.20
C ASP A 397 -2.66 7.19 -4.96
N PRO A 398 -3.27 7.99 -4.05
CA PRO A 398 -2.76 9.32 -3.72
C PRO A 398 -1.32 9.30 -3.21
N LEU A 399 -0.95 8.32 -2.37
CA LEU A 399 0.42 8.17 -1.86
C LEU A 399 1.39 7.83 -2.98
N ILE A 400 1.02 6.92 -3.90
CA ILE A 400 1.83 6.58 -5.08
C ILE A 400 2.11 7.84 -5.89
N GLN A 401 1.08 8.62 -6.22
CA GLN A 401 1.24 9.84 -7.01
C GLN A 401 2.10 10.88 -6.30
N GLU A 402 1.91 11.08 -5.00
CA GLU A 402 2.71 12.03 -4.21
C GLU A 402 4.18 11.62 -4.16
N LEU A 403 4.50 10.35 -3.90
CA LEU A 403 5.88 9.87 -3.82
C LEU A 403 6.59 9.88 -5.19
N VAL A 404 5.91 9.45 -6.25
CA VAL A 404 6.43 9.48 -7.63
C VAL A 404 6.77 10.91 -8.05
N ASN A 405 6.00 11.90 -7.60
CA ASN A 405 6.22 13.32 -7.90
C ASN A 405 7.39 13.94 -7.12
N ARG A 406 7.95 13.28 -6.09
CA ARG A 406 9.11 13.75 -5.32
C ARG A 406 10.45 13.40 -5.98
N VAL A 407 10.55 13.66 -7.29
CA VAL A 407 11.65 13.28 -8.17
C VAL A 407 13.03 13.80 -7.75
N ALA A 408 13.11 14.94 -7.07
CA ALA A 408 14.37 15.50 -6.60
C ALA A 408 14.88 14.82 -5.30
N ARG A 409 14.03 14.05 -4.62
CA ARG A 409 14.36 13.35 -3.36
C ARG A 409 14.46 11.85 -3.55
N PHE A 410 13.52 11.25 -4.27
CA PHE A 410 13.37 9.81 -4.35
C PHE A 410 13.41 9.27 -5.77
N ILE A 411 13.94 8.07 -5.90
CA ILE A 411 13.65 7.13 -6.97
C ILE A 411 12.58 6.19 -6.40
N VAL A 412 11.41 6.14 -7.04
CA VAL A 412 10.26 5.37 -6.56
C VAL A 412 9.84 4.38 -7.61
N ILE A 413 9.72 3.11 -7.20
CA ILE A 413 9.22 2.01 -8.02
C ILE A 413 8.09 1.35 -7.22
N VAL A 414 6.90 1.29 -7.82
CA VAL A 414 5.73 0.65 -7.21
C VAL A 414 5.35 -0.57 -8.03
N LEU A 415 5.34 -1.72 -7.37
CA LEU A 415 4.95 -3.00 -7.94
C LEU A 415 3.53 -3.35 -7.51
N GLU A 416 2.75 -3.80 -8.47
CA GLU A 416 1.44 -4.37 -8.21
C GLU A 416 1.58 -5.87 -7.96
N MET A 417 1.20 -6.32 -6.76
CA MET A 417 1.23 -7.72 -6.38
C MET A 417 -0.15 -8.34 -6.59
N GLU A 418 -0.19 -9.51 -7.21
CA GLU A 418 -1.40 -10.34 -7.39
C GLU A 418 -1.10 -11.82 -7.08
N ASP A 419 -2.16 -12.60 -6.85
CA ASP A 419 -2.06 -13.96 -6.29
C ASP A 419 -1.39 -15.00 -7.19
N ASP A 420 -1.29 -14.79 -8.51
CA ASP A 420 -1.13 -15.91 -9.45
C ASP A 420 0.28 -16.19 -10.00
N ASP A 421 1.22 -15.25 -10.02
CA ASP A 421 2.62 -15.62 -10.31
C ASP A 421 3.60 -14.49 -9.98
N ARG A 422 4.58 -14.75 -9.10
CA ARG A 422 5.63 -13.75 -8.80
C ARG A 422 6.50 -13.43 -10.01
N SER A 423 6.49 -14.29 -11.03
CA SER A 423 7.22 -14.09 -12.29
C SER A 423 6.74 -12.86 -13.08
N THR A 424 5.56 -12.30 -12.75
CA THR A 424 4.92 -11.19 -13.49
C THR A 424 4.56 -9.98 -12.62
N SER A 425 5.33 -9.69 -11.56
CA SER A 425 5.13 -8.46 -10.78
C SER A 425 5.17 -7.25 -11.71
N LYS A 426 4.02 -6.60 -11.92
CA LYS A 426 3.85 -5.54 -12.90
C LYS A 426 4.26 -4.21 -12.26
N VAL A 427 5.12 -3.46 -12.94
CA VAL A 427 5.42 -2.08 -12.52
C VAL A 427 4.16 -1.24 -12.71
N PHE A 428 3.57 -0.80 -11.61
CA PHE A 428 2.39 0.06 -11.60
C PHE A 428 2.76 1.51 -11.85
N ALA A 429 3.78 2.01 -11.15
CA ALA A 429 4.28 3.36 -11.30
C ALA A 429 5.79 3.43 -11.05
N ARG A 430 6.47 4.31 -11.79
CA ARG A 430 7.88 4.67 -11.55
C ARG A 430 8.16 6.10 -11.99
N ASN A 431 9.09 6.77 -11.31
CA ASN A 431 9.48 8.15 -11.66
C ASN A 431 10.79 8.25 -12.46
N GLU A 432 11.54 7.16 -12.62
CA GLU A 432 12.75 7.11 -13.42
C GLU A 432 12.58 6.15 -14.60
N GLN A 433 12.92 6.59 -15.82
CA GLN A 433 12.71 5.84 -17.06
C GLN A 433 13.95 5.13 -17.58
N HIS A 434 15.12 5.33 -16.97
CA HIS A 434 16.35 4.69 -17.44
C HIS A 434 16.29 3.16 -17.20
N ASP A 435 16.78 2.40 -18.19
CA ASP A 435 16.87 0.93 -18.12
C ASP A 435 18.02 0.46 -17.21
N ASP A 436 18.90 1.38 -16.79
CA ASP A 436 19.96 1.10 -15.83
C ASP A 436 19.37 0.82 -14.45
N ILE A 437 19.69 -0.36 -13.92
CA ILE A 437 19.30 -0.81 -12.59
C ILE A 437 19.84 0.20 -11.56
N PRO A 438 19.00 0.85 -10.74
CA PRO A 438 19.49 1.87 -9.83
C PRO A 438 20.48 1.24 -8.84
N TRP A 439 21.69 1.82 -8.80
CA TRP A 439 22.70 1.47 -7.82
C TRP A 439 22.26 1.98 -6.45
N ILE A 440 22.60 1.19 -5.43
CA ILE A 440 22.38 1.51 -4.02
C ILE A 440 23.71 1.77 -3.35
N THR A 441 24.69 0.90 -3.60
CA THR A 441 26.06 1.05 -3.10
C THR A 441 27.04 0.91 -4.24
N ARG A 442 27.99 1.84 -4.32
CA ARG A 442 29.06 1.83 -5.33
C ARG A 442 30.38 2.30 -4.74
N THR A 443 31.47 1.82 -5.33
CA THR A 443 32.84 2.16 -4.95
C THR A 443 33.69 2.55 -6.16
N ARG A 444 34.64 3.47 -5.95
CA ARG A 444 35.72 3.77 -6.90
C ARG A 444 37.02 3.89 -6.14
N SER A 445 38.11 3.49 -6.75
CA SER A 445 39.44 3.48 -6.13
C SER A 445 40.50 3.99 -7.10
N ALA A 446 41.44 4.78 -6.59
CA ALA A 446 42.61 5.27 -7.32
C ALA A 446 43.85 5.27 -6.41
N ALA A 447 45.05 5.16 -6.97
CA ALA A 447 46.27 5.31 -6.18
C ALA A 447 46.39 6.75 -5.65
N ILE A 448 47.03 6.94 -4.49
CA ILE A 448 47.25 8.27 -3.92
C ILE A 448 48.11 9.09 -4.89
N GLY A 449 47.54 10.18 -5.42
CA GLY A 449 48.18 11.05 -6.43
C GLY A 449 47.52 10.96 -7.81
N ASP A 450 46.74 9.92 -8.07
CA ASP A 450 45.89 9.81 -9.25
C ASP A 450 44.54 10.52 -9.04
N ASP A 451 43.86 10.81 -10.15
CA ASP A 451 42.57 11.50 -10.15
C ASP A 451 41.42 10.55 -9.76
N LEU A 452 41.11 10.50 -8.46
CA LEU A 452 39.98 9.75 -7.92
C LEU A 452 38.63 10.18 -8.51
N ASP A 453 38.48 11.45 -8.92
CA ASP A 453 37.23 11.96 -9.46
C ASP A 453 36.91 11.39 -10.84
N ASN A 454 37.94 10.98 -11.58
CA ASN A 454 37.82 10.35 -12.90
C ASN A 454 37.88 8.81 -12.88
N ALA A 455 38.07 8.18 -11.71
CA ALA A 455 38.04 6.72 -11.59
C ALA A 455 36.62 6.14 -11.82
N PRO A 456 36.49 4.99 -12.51
CA PRO A 456 35.19 4.38 -12.79
C PRO A 456 34.53 3.83 -11.52
N TRP A 457 33.21 3.95 -11.46
CA TRP A 457 32.39 3.37 -10.39
C TRP A 457 32.15 1.88 -10.61
N THR A 458 32.25 1.10 -9.54
CA THR A 458 31.84 -0.31 -9.46
C THR A 458 30.62 -0.42 -8.55
N THR A 459 29.56 -1.08 -9.00
CA THR A 459 28.33 -1.26 -8.20
C THR A 459 28.44 -2.50 -7.32
N GLU A 460 28.26 -2.35 -6.01
CA GLU A 460 28.28 -3.45 -5.02
C GLU A 460 26.87 -3.96 -4.72
N TRP A 461 25.91 -3.05 -4.61
CA TRP A 461 24.52 -3.35 -4.30
C TRP A 461 23.59 -2.58 -5.23
N SER A 462 22.59 -3.27 -5.77
CA SER A 462 21.70 -2.76 -6.80
C SER A 462 20.24 -3.06 -6.47
N PHE A 463 19.32 -2.48 -7.25
CA PHE A 463 17.90 -2.82 -7.18
C PHE A 463 17.61 -4.32 -7.36
N LYS A 464 18.41 -5.06 -8.15
CA LYS A 464 18.26 -6.52 -8.27
C LYS A 464 18.45 -7.24 -6.93
N ASN A 465 19.37 -6.74 -6.10
CA ASN A 465 19.59 -7.28 -4.76
C ASN A 465 18.38 -7.02 -3.85
N ILE A 466 17.81 -5.82 -3.90
CA ILE A 466 16.56 -5.48 -3.18
C ILE A 466 15.44 -6.45 -3.58
N MET A 467 15.24 -6.68 -4.89
CA MET A 467 14.21 -7.61 -5.37
C MET A 467 14.43 -9.05 -4.91
N SER A 468 15.69 -9.49 -4.82
CA SER A 468 16.04 -10.81 -4.28
C SER A 468 15.67 -10.92 -2.81
N ASP A 469 15.97 -9.90 -2.01
CA ASP A 469 15.67 -9.87 -0.57
C ASP A 469 14.16 -9.86 -0.30
N ILE A 470 13.41 -9.05 -1.06
CA ILE A 470 11.95 -9.03 -1.03
C ILE A 470 11.39 -10.42 -1.33
N THR A 471 11.89 -11.07 -2.38
CA THR A 471 11.44 -12.40 -2.79
C THR A 471 11.71 -13.44 -1.71
N LEU A 472 12.88 -13.38 -1.07
CA LEU A 472 13.25 -14.25 0.04
C LEU A 472 12.34 -14.03 1.25
N TYR A 473 12.19 -12.77 1.68
CA TYR A 473 11.35 -12.39 2.82
C TYR A 473 9.92 -12.91 2.62
N ALA A 474 9.36 -12.64 1.45
CA ALA A 474 7.99 -12.99 1.16
C ALA A 474 7.81 -14.50 0.87
N ASN A 475 8.86 -15.27 0.59
CA ASN A 475 8.82 -16.74 0.54
C ASN A 475 8.86 -17.37 1.93
N LEU A 476 9.58 -16.75 2.87
CA LEU A 476 9.78 -17.27 4.21
C LEU A 476 8.63 -16.90 5.17
N LYS A 477 8.13 -15.66 5.09
CA LYS A 477 7.19 -15.12 6.09
C LYS A 477 5.74 -15.05 5.64
N GLU A 478 5.49 -14.83 4.35
CA GLU A 478 4.15 -14.56 3.82
C GLU A 478 3.57 -15.77 3.07
N ARG A 479 4.06 -16.97 3.38
CA ARG A 479 3.63 -18.18 2.70
C ARG A 479 2.15 -18.44 3.01
N GLY A 480 1.31 -18.28 1.99
CA GLY A 480 -0.14 -18.51 2.11
C GLY A 480 -0.98 -17.27 2.41
N MET A 481 -0.37 -16.08 2.54
CA MET A 481 -1.10 -14.81 2.59
C MET A 481 -1.47 -14.37 1.17
N ARG A 482 -2.68 -13.83 1.01
CA ARG A 482 -3.18 -13.25 -0.23
C ARG A 482 -2.42 -11.97 -0.59
N LYS A 483 -1.94 -11.87 -1.82
CA LYS A 483 -1.15 -10.72 -2.28
C LYS A 483 -2.03 -9.73 -3.01
N ASP A 484 -2.81 -8.93 -2.25
CA ASP A 484 -3.66 -7.84 -2.77
C ASP A 484 -3.16 -6.46 -2.29
N TYR A 485 -1.89 -6.15 -2.60
CA TYR A 485 -1.23 -4.92 -2.14
C TYR A 485 -0.27 -4.34 -3.18
N PHE A 486 0.06 -3.06 -3.00
CA PHE A 486 1.16 -2.40 -3.69
C PHE A 486 2.43 -2.49 -2.85
N GLU A 487 3.54 -2.80 -3.52
CA GLU A 487 4.88 -2.80 -2.92
C GLU A 487 5.65 -1.56 -3.38
N PHE A 488 6.02 -0.72 -2.43
CA PHE A 488 6.71 0.55 -2.63
C PHE A 488 8.20 0.34 -2.38
N ILE A 489 9.02 0.54 -3.41
CA ILE A 489 10.48 0.57 -3.30
C ILE A 489 10.92 2.02 -3.46
N ILE A 490 11.43 2.59 -2.37
CA ILE A 490 11.78 4.02 -2.28
C ILE A 490 13.26 4.12 -1.98
N ILE A 491 14.01 4.75 -2.89
CA ILE A 491 15.46 4.91 -2.80
C ILE A 491 15.77 6.41 -2.78
N GLU A 492 16.64 6.86 -1.88
CA GLU A 492 17.07 8.26 -1.87
C GLU A 492 17.99 8.57 -3.06
N GLN A 493 17.73 9.71 -3.72
CA GLN A 493 18.56 10.22 -4.83
C GLN A 493 19.98 10.55 -4.36
N ALA A 494 20.09 11.21 -3.20
CA ALA A 494 21.34 11.73 -2.66
C ALA A 494 22.02 10.67 -1.77
N PRO A 495 23.29 10.32 -2.03
CA PRO A 495 24.02 9.36 -1.20
C PRO A 495 24.38 9.94 0.17
N SER A 496 24.65 9.04 1.12
CA SER A 496 25.23 9.31 2.44
C SER A 496 24.42 10.29 3.30
N GLN A 497 23.10 10.28 3.16
CA GLN A 497 22.21 11.03 4.02
C GLN A 497 21.71 10.18 5.20
N GLU A 498 21.31 10.87 6.28
CA GLU A 498 20.61 10.22 7.39
C GLU A 498 19.28 9.63 6.90
N PHE A 499 18.97 8.41 7.32
CA PHE A 499 17.73 7.73 6.96
C PHE A 499 16.52 8.49 7.50
N ARG A 500 15.74 9.10 6.60
CA ARG A 500 14.49 9.84 6.94
C ARG A 500 13.28 9.43 6.11
N ILE A 501 13.41 8.37 5.32
CA ILE A 501 12.36 7.93 4.37
C ILE A 501 11.03 7.67 5.08
N LEU A 502 11.04 7.05 6.26
CA LEU A 502 9.80 6.79 7.02
C LEU A 502 9.10 8.07 7.49
N ASP A 503 9.87 9.08 7.91
CA ASP A 503 9.31 10.37 8.31
C ASP A 503 8.78 11.16 7.12
N ASP A 504 9.45 11.05 5.97
CA ASP A 504 9.01 11.66 4.72
C ASP A 504 7.71 11.04 4.19
N ILE A 505 7.51 9.73 4.42
CA ILE A 505 6.26 9.02 4.12
C ILE A 505 5.17 9.41 5.12
N ALA A 506 5.48 9.52 6.41
CA ALA A 506 4.54 10.02 7.39
C ALA A 506 4.06 11.44 7.02
N ASP A 507 4.97 12.32 6.60
CA ASP A 507 4.61 13.65 6.10
C ASP A 507 3.74 13.59 4.82
N ALA A 508 4.07 12.70 3.88
CA ALA A 508 3.27 12.48 2.66
C ALA A 508 1.84 12.02 2.99
N ILE A 509 1.71 11.02 3.86
CA ILE A 509 0.43 10.48 4.32
C ILE A 509 -0.38 11.56 5.05
N SER A 510 0.27 12.38 5.88
CA SER A 510 -0.36 13.52 6.56
C SER A 510 -0.90 14.51 5.52
N LEU A 511 -0.10 14.89 4.52
CA LEU A 511 -0.53 15.81 3.46
C LEU A 511 -1.75 15.29 2.69
N ILE A 512 -1.71 14.05 2.20
CA ILE A 512 -2.80 13.48 1.37
C ILE A 512 -4.07 13.20 2.17
N SER A 513 -3.95 12.96 3.49
CA SER A 513 -5.10 12.72 4.35
C SER A 513 -5.75 14.01 4.86
N GLY A 514 -5.17 15.18 4.58
CA GLY A 514 -5.69 16.47 5.07
C GLY A 514 -5.22 16.81 6.48
N ASP A 515 -4.02 16.37 6.84
CA ASP A 515 -3.36 16.54 8.15
C ASP A 515 -4.23 16.04 9.32
N ILE A 516 -4.84 14.86 9.13
CA ILE A 516 -5.61 14.14 10.16
C ILE A 516 -4.71 13.80 11.34
N ARG A 517 -5.25 13.98 12.54
CA ARG A 517 -4.52 13.67 13.78
C ARG A 517 -4.42 12.17 13.99
N PRO A 518 -3.30 11.65 14.54
CA PRO A 518 -3.14 10.23 14.83
C PRO A 518 -4.29 9.66 15.69
N GLU A 519 -4.81 10.45 16.64
CA GLU A 519 -5.91 10.02 17.52
C GLU A 519 -7.23 9.82 16.76
N GLU A 520 -7.49 10.63 15.75
CA GLU A 520 -8.69 10.49 14.91
C GLU A 520 -8.60 9.21 14.08
N THR A 521 -7.41 8.90 13.57
CA THR A 521 -7.13 7.63 12.89
C THR A 521 -7.28 6.44 13.84
N MET A 522 -6.74 6.51 15.07
CA MET A 522 -6.92 5.47 16.09
C MET A 522 -8.40 5.25 16.42
N ARG A 523 -9.17 6.32 16.63
CA ARG A 523 -10.62 6.20 16.89
C ARG A 523 -11.36 5.56 15.71
N LYS A 524 -10.96 5.85 14.47
CA LYS A 524 -11.51 5.21 13.27
C LYS A 524 -11.23 3.71 13.26
N ILE A 525 -9.99 3.31 13.57
CA ILE A 525 -9.59 1.89 13.68
C ILE A 525 -10.39 1.20 14.79
N ILE A 526 -10.52 1.82 15.97
CA ILE A 526 -11.30 1.24 17.09
C ILE A 526 -12.75 0.99 16.66
N ARG A 527 -13.36 1.96 15.96
CA ARG A 527 -14.74 1.84 15.49
C ARG A 527 -14.93 0.79 14.39
N SER A 528 -13.92 0.59 13.53
CA SER A 528 -14.01 -0.36 12.42
C SER A 528 -13.66 -1.79 12.80
N SER A 529 -12.79 -1.97 13.80
CA SER A 529 -12.17 -3.27 14.07
C SER A 529 -12.64 -3.94 15.37
N PHE A 530 -13.26 -3.20 16.30
CA PHE A 530 -13.69 -3.75 17.59
C PHE A 530 -15.21 -3.87 17.69
N PRO A 531 -15.74 -4.89 18.39
CA PRO A 531 -17.16 -4.99 18.71
C PRO A 531 -17.65 -3.77 19.50
N THR A 532 -18.86 -3.28 19.21
CA THR A 532 -19.44 -2.05 19.79
C THR A 532 -19.37 -2.01 21.31
N GLU A 533 -19.57 -3.14 21.98
CA GLU A 533 -19.52 -3.28 23.45
C GLU A 533 -18.16 -2.95 24.07
N LYS A 534 -17.06 -3.19 23.32
CA LYS A 534 -15.68 -2.95 23.78
C LYS A 534 -15.17 -1.56 23.35
N GLN A 535 -15.84 -0.89 22.40
CA GLN A 535 -15.38 0.38 21.84
C GLN A 535 -15.33 1.50 22.88
N SER A 536 -16.34 1.64 23.74
CA SER A 536 -16.43 2.78 24.69
C SER A 536 -15.22 2.87 25.61
N LYS A 537 -14.81 1.74 26.21
CA LYS A 537 -13.63 1.68 27.09
C LYS A 537 -12.32 2.01 26.36
N LEU A 538 -12.17 1.55 25.12
CA LEU A 538 -10.98 1.81 24.31
C LEU A 538 -10.93 3.26 23.84
N LEU A 539 -12.05 3.82 23.39
CA LEU A 539 -12.14 5.23 22.98
C LEU A 539 -11.86 6.19 24.14
N GLU A 540 -12.25 5.82 25.38
CA GLU A 540 -11.92 6.57 26.60
C GLU A 540 -10.42 6.50 26.94
N ALA A 541 -9.76 5.37 26.63
CA ALA A 541 -8.33 5.15 26.84
C ALA A 541 -7.45 5.84 25.80
N VAL A 542 -7.98 6.23 24.63
CA VAL A 542 -7.29 7.11 23.67
C VAL A 542 -7.23 8.54 24.24
N LYS A 543 -6.35 8.74 25.21
CA LYS A 543 -5.92 10.05 25.71
C LYS A 543 -4.42 10.17 25.52
N MET A 544 -4.02 10.76 24.41
CA MET A 544 -2.66 11.23 24.26
C MET A 544 -2.63 12.67 24.76
N ASP A 545 -1.97 12.91 25.90
CA ASP A 545 -1.48 14.24 26.28
C ASP A 545 -0.30 14.61 25.35
N GLY A 546 -0.59 14.67 24.06
CA GLY A 546 0.28 15.25 23.07
C GLY A 546 -0.11 16.70 22.91
N LYS A 547 0.76 17.62 23.34
CA LYS A 547 0.77 18.95 22.74
C LYS A 547 1.03 18.74 21.24
N PHE A 548 -0.02 18.65 20.44
CA PHE A 548 0.00 18.92 19.01
C PHE A 548 -0.49 20.36 18.78
N PRO A 549 0.28 21.39 19.20
CA PRO A 549 0.01 22.73 18.73
C PRO A 549 0.61 22.74 17.33
N LEU A 550 -0.23 22.74 16.32
CA LEU A 550 0.02 23.53 15.12
C LEU A 550 -1.30 23.45 14.38
N ASN A 551 -2.04 24.55 14.47
CA ASN A 551 -3.10 24.81 13.54
C ASN A 551 -2.46 24.79 12.13
N MET A 552 -2.56 23.65 11.44
CA MET A 552 -2.14 23.46 10.05
C MET A 552 -3.13 24.13 9.08
N ASN A 553 -4.22 24.72 9.61
CA ASN A 553 -5.17 25.50 8.84
C ASN A 553 -4.47 26.75 8.31
N ILE A 554 -3.98 26.62 7.10
CA ILE A 554 -3.55 27.70 6.26
C ILE A 554 -4.85 28.20 5.63
N GLY A 555 -5.42 29.25 6.22
CA GLY A 555 -6.66 29.87 5.74
C GLY A 555 -6.62 30.20 4.24
N ASP A 556 -7.73 30.62 3.67
CA ASP A 556 -7.77 30.92 2.24
C ASP A 556 -6.75 32.00 1.88
N LEU A 557 -5.70 31.56 1.19
CA LEU A 557 -4.59 32.40 0.76
C LEU A 557 -4.79 32.66 -0.70
N HIS A 558 -5.17 33.89 -1.00
CA HIS A 558 -5.23 34.40 -2.36
C HIS A 558 -3.88 35.04 -2.68
N TYR A 559 -2.90 34.22 -3.07
CA TYR A 559 -1.72 34.70 -3.80
C TYR A 559 -2.10 35.02 -5.25
N GLU A 560 -3.18 35.77 -5.42
CA GLU A 560 -3.68 36.27 -6.70
C GLU A 560 -3.03 37.63 -7.02
N GLY A 561 -3.12 38.01 -8.31
CA GLY A 561 -3.02 39.36 -8.86
C GLY A 561 -2.24 40.43 -8.08
N ASN A 562 -1.10 40.84 -8.63
CA ASN A 562 -0.39 42.09 -8.28
C ASN A 562 0.09 42.27 -6.85
N ARG A 563 -0.10 41.29 -5.96
CA ARG A 563 0.46 41.30 -4.60
C ARG A 563 1.98 41.44 -4.73
N LEU A 564 2.48 42.56 -4.19
CA LEU A 564 3.90 42.89 -4.23
C LEU A 564 4.55 42.26 -3.01
N ARG A 565 5.62 41.50 -3.25
CA ARG A 565 6.45 40.99 -2.16
C ARG A 565 7.10 42.16 -1.41
N ALA A 566 7.44 41.94 -0.14
CA ALA A 566 8.24 42.90 0.60
C ALA A 566 9.56 43.22 -0.14
N TRP A 567 9.85 44.50 -0.27
CA TRP A 567 11.00 45.02 -1.02
C TRP A 567 12.10 45.56 -0.09
N ASP A 568 11.82 45.68 1.20
CA ASP A 568 12.68 46.27 2.24
C ASP A 568 13.35 45.23 3.16
N ILE A 569 13.21 43.94 2.83
CA ILE A 569 13.75 42.83 3.65
C ILE A 569 15.26 42.95 3.85
N LEU A 570 16.01 43.23 2.79
CA LEU A 570 17.47 43.34 2.86
C LEU A 570 17.91 44.60 3.62
N ASP A 571 17.08 45.64 3.63
CA ASP A 571 17.32 46.87 4.41
C ASP A 571 17.04 46.62 5.90
N LYS A 572 16.09 45.74 6.22
CA LYS A 572 15.68 45.38 7.59
C LYS A 572 16.57 44.31 8.23
N ASP A 573 17.02 43.31 7.48
CA ASP A 573 17.88 42.22 7.98
C ASP A 573 18.95 41.80 6.95
N PRO A 574 20.12 42.45 6.96
CA PRO A 574 21.24 42.11 6.07
C PRO A 574 21.91 40.76 6.40
N SER A 575 21.72 40.22 7.61
CA SER A 575 22.24 38.92 8.05
C SER A 575 21.43 37.74 7.52
N PHE A 576 20.19 37.99 7.07
CA PHE A 576 19.24 36.98 6.63
C PHE A 576 19.80 35.95 5.64
N LEU A 577 20.62 36.39 4.68
CA LEU A 577 21.21 35.51 3.66
C LEU A 577 22.27 34.54 4.22
N ARG A 578 22.90 34.87 5.36
CA ARG A 578 23.90 33.99 6.02
C ARG A 578 23.23 32.93 6.89
N ASP A 579 22.24 33.33 7.69
CA ASP A 579 21.52 32.41 8.59
C ASP A 579 20.59 31.44 7.82
N PHE A 580 20.42 31.68 6.52
CA PHE A 580 19.59 30.92 5.59
C PHE A 580 19.98 29.44 5.46
N HIS A 581 21.27 29.14 5.41
CA HIS A 581 21.73 27.77 5.18
C HIS A 581 21.30 26.82 6.31
N ASP A 582 21.16 27.35 7.52
CA ASP A 582 20.94 26.58 8.76
C ASP A 582 19.46 26.49 9.18
N ARG A 583 18.56 27.31 8.60
CA ARG A 583 17.13 27.28 8.97
C ARG A 583 16.42 26.05 8.39
N LYS A 584 15.92 25.19 9.29
CA LYS A 584 14.97 24.11 8.97
C LYS A 584 13.56 24.70 8.83
N LEU A 585 12.88 24.43 7.71
CA LEU A 585 11.48 24.80 7.51
C LEU A 585 10.59 23.93 8.40
N VAL A 586 9.70 24.57 9.16
CA VAL A 586 8.71 23.88 10.01
C VAL A 586 7.58 23.33 9.13
N THR A 587 6.88 22.29 9.58
CA THR A 587 5.82 21.61 8.80
C THR A 587 4.72 22.56 8.29
N ARG A 588 4.32 23.56 9.08
CA ARG A 588 3.34 24.57 8.64
C ARG A 588 3.82 25.38 7.43
N ASP A 589 5.09 25.77 7.43
CA ASP A 589 5.70 26.53 6.34
C ASP A 589 5.79 25.69 5.07
N ARG A 590 6.09 24.39 5.21
CA ARG A 590 6.06 23.41 4.11
C ARG A 590 4.69 23.31 3.46
N ARG A 591 3.61 23.18 4.25
CA ARG A 591 2.22 23.17 3.76
C ARG A 591 1.84 24.48 3.06
N LEU A 592 2.34 25.61 3.56
CA LEU A 592 2.12 26.92 2.95
C LEU A 592 2.81 27.05 1.59
N ILE A 593 4.07 26.63 1.49
CA ILE A 593 4.79 26.56 0.22
C ILE A 593 4.01 25.68 -0.78
N TYR A 594 3.54 24.50 -0.35
CA TYR A 594 2.75 23.62 -1.20
C TYR A 594 1.49 24.32 -1.76
N LYS A 595 0.74 25.04 -0.91
CA LYS A 595 -0.45 25.81 -1.33
C LYS A 595 -0.09 26.92 -2.33
N ILE A 596 0.98 27.68 -2.08
CA ILE A 596 1.47 28.73 -2.98
C ILE A 596 1.84 28.16 -4.35
N LEU A 597 2.62 27.08 -4.38
CA LEU A 597 3.08 26.46 -5.62
C LEU A 597 1.93 25.82 -6.40
N SER A 598 0.94 25.22 -5.73
CA SER A 598 -0.26 24.70 -6.39
C SER A 598 -1.04 25.81 -7.13
N GLU A 599 -1.18 26.99 -6.53
CA GLU A 599 -1.80 28.14 -7.21
C GLU A 599 -0.96 28.67 -8.37
N MET A 600 0.37 28.75 -8.19
CA MET A 600 1.29 29.14 -9.28
C MET A 600 1.22 28.16 -10.47
N GLU A 601 1.11 26.86 -10.20
CA GLU A 601 0.94 25.81 -11.21
C GLU A 601 -0.41 25.90 -11.93
N LYS A 602 -1.53 26.09 -11.19
CA LYS A 602 -2.87 26.30 -11.79
C LYS A 602 -2.93 27.51 -12.72
N LYS A 603 -2.15 28.56 -12.43
CA LYS A 603 -2.04 29.76 -13.27
C LYS A 603 -1.01 29.63 -14.39
N GLY A 604 -0.33 28.49 -14.50
CA GLY A 604 0.67 28.22 -15.53
C GLY A 604 1.97 28.99 -15.36
N ILE A 605 2.28 29.55 -14.18
CA ILE A 605 3.53 30.27 -13.89
C ILE A 605 4.71 29.29 -13.79
N ILE A 606 4.44 28.10 -13.27
CA ILE A 606 5.40 27.00 -13.11
C ILE A 606 4.76 25.70 -13.58
N SER A 607 5.61 24.71 -13.89
CA SER A 607 5.19 23.35 -14.23
C SER A 607 5.94 22.34 -13.36
N ARG A 608 5.23 21.37 -12.79
CA ARG A 608 5.87 20.25 -12.07
C ARG A 608 6.58 19.32 -13.04
N MET A 609 7.79 18.91 -12.67
CA MET A 609 8.64 18.04 -13.48
C MET A 609 8.43 16.57 -13.11
N LYS A 610 8.56 15.68 -14.10
CA LYS A 610 8.39 14.23 -13.94
C LYS A 610 9.71 13.44 -13.91
N SER A 611 10.82 14.11 -14.21
CA SER A 611 12.16 13.54 -14.21
C SER A 611 13.07 14.41 -13.35
N ASN A 612 14.06 13.79 -12.72
CA ASN A 612 15.04 14.53 -11.94
C ASN A 612 15.96 15.35 -12.87
N GLU A 613 16.17 16.61 -12.53
CA GLU A 613 17.16 17.50 -13.16
C GLU A 613 17.95 18.20 -12.05
N PRO A 614 19.20 18.64 -12.30
CA PRO A 614 19.99 19.36 -11.32
C PRO A 614 19.22 20.59 -10.79
N ARG A 615 18.90 20.56 -9.49
CA ARG A 615 18.27 21.70 -8.82
C ARG A 615 19.30 22.78 -8.53
N SER A 616 18.93 24.04 -8.72
CA SER A 616 19.76 25.18 -8.29
C SER A 616 19.04 26.13 -7.35
N GLY A 617 17.71 26.07 -7.23
CA GLY A 617 16.93 26.95 -6.35
C GLY A 617 16.45 26.28 -5.06
N ARG A 618 16.60 26.97 -3.91
CA ARG A 618 16.00 26.60 -2.60
C ARG A 618 14.96 27.63 -2.17
N LEU A 619 13.80 27.16 -1.71
CA LEU A 619 12.65 27.98 -1.34
C LEU A 619 12.73 28.57 0.07
N LEU A 620 12.09 29.73 0.24
CA LEU A 620 12.11 30.57 1.43
C LEU A 620 10.75 31.22 1.67
N LEU A 621 10.34 31.34 2.93
CA LEU A 621 9.20 32.16 3.35
C LEU A 621 9.64 33.30 4.25
N LEU A 622 9.15 34.50 3.97
CA LEU A 622 9.47 35.73 4.70
C LEU A 622 8.22 36.54 5.02
N ASP A 623 8.20 37.32 6.10
CA ASP A 623 7.06 38.20 6.37
C ASP A 623 7.04 39.37 5.38
N GLY A 624 5.94 39.46 4.64
CA GLY A 624 5.61 40.55 3.75
C GLY A 624 5.21 41.82 4.53
N THR A 625 5.16 42.95 3.84
CA THR A 625 4.77 44.24 4.44
C THR A 625 3.30 44.29 4.85
N ASP A 626 2.47 43.39 4.33
CA ASP A 626 1.07 43.20 4.66
C ASP A 626 0.83 42.17 5.80
N GLY A 627 1.91 41.64 6.38
CA GLY A 627 1.85 40.64 7.46
C GLY A 627 1.59 39.20 7.00
N GLN A 628 1.46 38.95 5.69
CA GLN A 628 1.42 37.59 5.12
C GLN A 628 2.82 37.13 4.70
N LYS A 629 3.05 35.81 4.57
CA LYS A 629 4.36 35.28 4.16
C LYS A 629 4.57 35.36 2.64
N ASP A 630 5.73 35.78 2.18
CA ASP A 630 6.16 35.85 0.79
C ASP A 630 7.17 34.76 0.44
N LEU A 631 7.07 34.22 -0.78
CA LEU A 631 7.95 33.16 -1.29
C LEU A 631 9.17 33.77 -1.99
N TYR A 632 10.35 33.28 -1.64
CA TYR A 632 11.63 33.63 -2.28
C TYR A 632 12.39 32.37 -2.71
N ILE A 633 13.22 32.51 -3.75
CA ILE A 633 14.10 31.43 -4.23
C ILE A 633 15.56 31.88 -4.19
N SER A 634 16.39 31.14 -3.46
CA SER A 634 17.83 31.32 -3.48
C SER A 634 18.46 30.40 -4.52
N TYR A 635 19.07 30.97 -5.56
CA TYR A 635 19.81 30.22 -6.58
C TYR A 635 21.27 30.02 -6.19
N ILE A 636 21.73 28.77 -6.16
CA ILE A 636 23.14 28.40 -6.02
C ILE A 636 23.75 28.39 -7.42
N LEU A 637 24.32 29.52 -7.84
CA LEU A 637 25.02 29.61 -9.11
C LEU A 637 26.45 29.07 -8.97
N LYS A 638 26.84 28.11 -9.81
CA LYS A 638 28.25 27.69 -9.91
C LYS A 638 29.07 28.86 -10.48
N PRO A 639 30.32 29.08 -10.05
CA PRO A 639 31.18 30.08 -10.66
C PRO A 639 31.59 29.61 -12.07
N THR A 640 30.83 29.96 -13.09
CA THR A 640 31.22 29.79 -14.50
C THR A 640 31.98 31.01 -14.99
N ALA A 641 32.91 30.81 -15.94
CA ALA A 641 33.65 31.90 -16.58
C ALA A 641 32.71 32.93 -17.26
N GLU A 642 31.51 32.50 -17.67
CA GLU A 642 30.45 33.37 -18.20
C GLU A 642 29.87 34.32 -17.16
N ASN A 643 29.87 33.95 -15.86
CA ASN A 643 29.43 34.84 -14.78
C ASN A 643 30.40 36.03 -14.57
N LEU A 644 31.65 35.92 -15.02
CA LEU A 644 32.66 36.99 -14.96
C LEU A 644 32.54 38.00 -16.12
N PHE A 645 32.01 37.59 -17.28
CA PHE A 645 31.86 38.47 -18.45
C PHE A 645 30.58 39.31 -18.43
N LEU A 646 29.67 39.06 -17.49
CA LEU A 646 28.37 39.71 -17.39
C LEU A 646 28.34 40.83 -16.32
N GLN A 647 29.44 41.57 -16.19
CA GLN A 647 29.47 42.82 -15.43
C GLN A 647 28.34 43.77 -15.89
N PRO A 648 27.71 44.50 -14.95
CA PRO A 648 26.46 45.23 -15.17
C PRO A 648 26.70 46.45 -16.07
N ARG A 649 26.47 46.32 -17.39
CA ARG A 649 26.47 47.47 -18.31
C ARG A 649 25.23 48.37 -18.20
N LEU A 650 24.23 47.97 -17.40
CA LEU A 650 23.13 48.83 -16.98
C LEU A 650 23.16 48.91 -15.46
N SER A 651 23.85 49.89 -14.89
CA SER A 651 23.64 50.17 -13.47
C SER A 651 22.19 50.63 -13.31
N LEU A 652 21.40 49.87 -12.54
CA LEU A 652 20.02 50.22 -12.21
C LEU A 652 19.90 51.65 -11.63
N GLN A 653 20.97 52.14 -11.01
CA GLN A 653 21.11 53.53 -10.55
C GLN A 653 21.10 54.55 -11.71
N GLN A 654 21.83 54.32 -12.81
CA GLN A 654 21.82 55.21 -13.98
C GLN A 654 20.47 55.26 -14.70
N LEU A 655 19.63 54.22 -14.56
CA LEU A 655 18.31 54.15 -15.20
C LEU A 655 17.16 54.66 -14.34
N SER A 656 17.36 54.88 -13.03
CA SER A 656 16.30 55.40 -12.14
C SER A 656 15.76 56.78 -12.58
N GLY A 657 16.61 57.60 -13.21
CA GLY A 657 16.22 58.89 -13.79
C GLY A 657 15.67 58.82 -15.22
N CYS A 658 15.55 57.63 -15.84
CA CYS A 658 15.19 57.53 -17.27
C CYS A 658 13.75 57.94 -17.57
N LEU A 659 12.83 57.77 -16.62
CA LEU A 659 11.44 58.19 -16.76
C LEU A 659 11.31 59.72 -16.64
N ASP A 660 12.02 60.33 -15.69
CA ASP A 660 12.07 61.79 -15.52
C ASP A 660 12.75 62.45 -16.72
N SER A 661 13.91 61.94 -17.16
CA SER A 661 14.63 62.50 -18.32
C SER A 661 13.83 62.39 -19.61
N PHE A 662 13.13 61.28 -19.83
CA PHE A 662 12.17 61.13 -20.93
C PHE A 662 11.06 62.19 -20.86
N SER A 663 10.42 62.33 -19.71
CA SER A 663 9.28 63.24 -19.53
C SER A 663 9.69 64.70 -19.73
N ARG A 664 10.83 65.11 -19.15
CA ARG A 664 11.36 66.48 -19.31
C ARG A 664 11.77 66.77 -20.75
N ALA A 665 12.39 65.81 -21.45
CA ALA A 665 12.77 65.97 -22.84
C ALA A 665 11.54 66.16 -23.76
N VAL A 666 10.46 65.40 -23.53
CA VAL A 666 9.20 65.56 -24.26
C VAL A 666 8.57 66.92 -23.94
N LYS A 667 8.52 67.32 -22.66
CA LYS A 667 7.95 68.61 -22.23
C LYS A 667 8.70 69.82 -22.75
N GLN A 668 10.03 69.72 -22.87
CA GLN A 668 10.86 70.76 -23.45
C GLN A 668 10.56 70.95 -24.95
N ARG A 669 10.27 69.86 -25.67
CA ARG A 669 9.90 69.90 -27.09
C ARG A 669 8.43 70.30 -27.32
N HIS A 670 7.56 69.94 -26.39
CA HIS A 670 6.12 70.16 -26.45
C HIS A 670 5.63 70.73 -25.11
N PRO A 671 5.58 72.08 -24.96
CA PRO A 671 5.19 72.72 -23.70
C PRO A 671 3.78 72.36 -23.22
N GLU A 672 2.89 71.97 -24.12
CA GLU A 672 1.51 71.56 -23.83
C GLU A 672 1.37 70.05 -23.53
N ALA A 673 2.47 69.31 -23.50
CA ALA A 673 2.43 67.87 -23.28
C ALA A 673 1.86 67.51 -21.90
N VAL A 674 1.08 66.44 -21.88
CA VAL A 674 0.51 65.82 -20.67
C VAL A 674 1.03 64.40 -20.53
N PHE A 675 1.13 63.95 -19.28
CA PHE A 675 1.79 62.72 -18.89
C PHE A 675 0.95 61.93 -17.90
N ALA A 676 1.13 60.61 -17.91
CA ALA A 676 0.59 59.72 -16.90
C ALA A 676 1.60 58.65 -16.53
N LYS A 677 1.72 58.40 -15.22
CA LYS A 677 2.46 57.28 -14.65
C LYS A 677 1.55 56.06 -14.60
N GLY A 678 2.00 54.97 -15.21
CA GLY A 678 1.31 53.69 -15.19
C GLY A 678 2.15 52.58 -14.59
N ARG A 679 1.50 51.43 -14.38
CA ARG A 679 2.11 50.20 -13.87
C ARG A 679 1.76 49.01 -14.77
N LEU A 680 2.76 48.17 -15.03
CA LEU A 680 2.59 46.86 -15.64
C LEU A 680 2.34 45.80 -14.56
N HIS A 681 1.32 44.98 -14.76
CA HIS A 681 0.94 43.91 -13.84
C HIS A 681 1.78 42.66 -14.07
N VAL A 682 2.21 42.03 -12.98
CA VAL A 682 3.14 40.89 -12.99
C VAL A 682 2.52 39.67 -12.33
N HIS A 683 3.10 38.51 -12.59
CA HIS A 683 2.75 37.28 -11.87
C HIS A 683 3.36 37.30 -10.47
N TYR A 684 2.77 36.53 -9.55
CA TYR A 684 3.40 36.32 -8.26
C TYR A 684 4.76 35.60 -8.46
N CYS A 685 5.83 36.17 -7.90
CA CYS A 685 7.23 35.72 -8.05
C CYS A 685 7.85 35.76 -9.47
N ALA A 686 7.16 36.25 -10.51
CA ALA A 686 7.70 36.24 -11.88
C ALA A 686 7.24 37.41 -12.76
N TRP A 687 8.11 37.81 -13.68
CA TRP A 687 7.79 38.71 -14.79
C TRP A 687 6.92 37.98 -15.83
N PRO A 688 6.00 38.66 -16.53
CA PRO A 688 5.15 38.07 -17.56
C PRO A 688 5.91 37.88 -18.88
N MET A 689 7.03 37.16 -18.82
CA MET A 689 7.92 36.85 -19.94
C MET A 689 8.30 35.38 -19.86
N THR A 690 8.31 34.68 -20.99
CA THR A 690 8.85 33.32 -21.05
C THR A 690 10.33 33.33 -20.66
N PRO A 691 10.76 32.50 -19.68
CA PRO A 691 12.16 32.42 -19.30
C PRO A 691 12.97 31.81 -20.44
N PRO A 692 14.25 32.18 -20.60
CA PRO A 692 15.16 31.45 -21.46
C PRO A 692 15.47 30.07 -20.84
N ASP A 693 15.95 29.13 -21.65
CA ASP A 693 16.12 27.72 -21.25
C ASP A 693 17.15 27.53 -20.12
N GLU A 694 18.04 28.50 -19.93
CA GLU A 694 19.10 28.47 -18.92
C GLU A 694 18.60 28.76 -17.50
N ILE A 695 17.33 29.12 -17.29
CA ILE A 695 16.78 29.32 -15.95
C ILE A 695 16.64 27.95 -15.25
N PRO A 696 17.39 27.70 -14.17
CA PRO A 696 17.41 26.38 -13.56
C PRO A 696 16.12 26.07 -12.80
N ALA A 697 15.81 24.78 -12.71
CA ALA A 697 14.72 24.26 -11.90
C ALA A 697 14.96 24.50 -10.39
N PHE A 698 13.87 24.53 -9.64
CA PHE A 698 13.89 24.66 -8.18
C PHE A 698 13.08 23.54 -7.53
N ALA A 699 13.45 23.17 -6.30
CA ALA A 699 12.82 22.05 -5.61
C ALA A 699 12.31 22.46 -4.22
N THR A 700 11.24 21.80 -3.79
CA THR A 700 10.78 21.85 -2.40
C THR A 700 11.63 20.94 -1.51
N VAL A 701 11.50 21.08 -0.19
CA VAL A 701 12.23 20.23 0.78
C VAL A 701 11.78 18.77 0.66
N GLU A 702 10.51 18.56 0.35
CA GLU A 702 9.89 17.24 0.11
C GLU A 702 10.43 16.56 -1.15
N GLY A 703 11.02 17.31 -2.09
CA GLY A 703 11.57 16.78 -3.34
C GLY A 703 10.72 17.00 -4.59
N HIS A 704 9.68 17.83 -4.53
CA HIS A 704 8.97 18.24 -5.75
C HIS A 704 9.85 19.18 -6.57
N LEU A 705 10.00 18.89 -7.87
CA LEU A 705 10.81 19.69 -8.78
C LEU A 705 9.90 20.50 -9.72
N TYR A 706 10.21 21.78 -9.90
CA TYR A 706 9.44 22.70 -10.71
C TYR A 706 10.32 23.45 -11.70
N ARG A 707 9.78 23.66 -12.91
CA ARG A 707 10.33 24.53 -13.94
C ARG A 707 9.50 25.80 -14.04
N TRP A 708 10.16 26.91 -14.31
CA TRP A 708 9.51 28.19 -14.57
C TRP A 708 8.95 28.23 -16.00
N ASN A 709 7.69 28.66 -16.13
CA ASN A 709 7.10 29.05 -17.41
C ASN A 709 7.10 30.58 -17.58
N ALA A 710 7.37 31.31 -16.50
CA ALA A 710 7.51 32.77 -16.44
C ALA A 710 8.85 33.15 -15.78
N LEU A 711 9.47 34.24 -16.22
CA LEU A 711 10.81 34.65 -15.81
C LEU A 711 10.84 35.01 -14.30
N PRO A 712 11.56 34.25 -13.45
CA PRO A 712 11.52 34.44 -12.00
C PRO A 712 12.19 35.74 -11.55
N PHE A 713 11.64 36.41 -10.53
CA PHE A 713 12.24 37.64 -9.97
C PHE A 713 13.60 37.41 -9.31
N ASP A 714 13.76 36.29 -8.60
CA ASP A 714 14.91 36.05 -7.73
C ASP A 714 16.15 35.57 -8.48
N HIS A 715 16.00 35.23 -9.76
CA HIS A 715 17.14 34.88 -10.59
C HIS A 715 17.93 36.15 -10.96
N PRO A 716 19.27 36.15 -10.84
CA PRO A 716 20.04 37.40 -10.77
C PRO A 716 20.00 38.22 -12.04
N PHE A 717 19.81 37.55 -13.19
CA PHE A 717 19.81 38.17 -14.50
C PHE A 717 18.40 38.58 -14.97
N SER A 718 17.35 38.20 -14.24
CA SER A 718 15.97 38.38 -14.72
C SER A 718 15.54 39.83 -14.90
N SER A 719 15.92 40.72 -13.97
CA SER A 719 15.58 42.14 -14.09
C SER A 719 16.20 42.78 -15.33
N HIS A 720 17.41 42.35 -15.70
CA HIS A 720 18.11 42.82 -16.88
C HIS A 720 17.49 42.27 -18.17
N LEU A 721 17.23 40.97 -18.21
CA LEU A 721 16.56 40.31 -19.33
C LEU A 721 15.19 40.94 -19.61
N TRP A 722 14.41 41.18 -18.56
CA TRP A 722 13.13 41.87 -18.65
C TRP A 722 13.27 43.28 -19.23
N GLN A 723 14.23 44.07 -18.76
CA GLN A 723 14.43 45.43 -19.27
C GLN A 723 14.87 45.44 -20.73
N ILE A 724 15.72 44.51 -21.16
CA ILE A 724 16.10 44.36 -22.58
C ILE A 724 14.87 44.00 -23.43
N HIS A 725 14.04 43.08 -22.93
CA HIS A 725 12.81 42.68 -23.59
C HIS A 725 11.87 43.89 -23.78
N LEU A 726 11.62 44.66 -22.73
CA LEU A 726 10.83 45.90 -22.80
C LEU A 726 11.43 46.93 -23.76
N GLU A 727 12.76 47.07 -23.77
CA GLU A 727 13.42 48.04 -24.66
C GLU A 727 13.16 47.70 -26.13
N ASN A 728 13.26 46.42 -26.49
CA ASN A 728 13.07 45.94 -27.86
C ASN A 728 11.59 45.89 -28.27
N VAL A 729 10.70 45.54 -27.34
CA VAL A 729 9.29 45.30 -27.63
C VAL A 729 8.46 46.58 -27.57
N LEU A 730 8.67 47.43 -26.58
CA LEU A 730 7.88 48.63 -26.34
C LEU A 730 8.68 49.91 -26.55
N ASN A 731 9.78 50.13 -25.82
CA ASN A 731 10.42 51.46 -25.78
C ASN A 731 10.95 51.93 -27.14
N LYS A 732 11.48 51.02 -27.98
CA LYS A 732 11.92 51.36 -29.35
C LYS A 732 10.76 51.61 -30.32
N LYS A 733 9.56 51.09 -30.03
CA LYS A 733 8.39 51.19 -30.91
C LYS A 733 7.46 52.34 -30.52
N LEU A 734 7.27 52.56 -29.23
CA LEU A 734 6.35 53.54 -28.66
C LEU A 734 7.11 54.80 -28.26
N VAL A 735 7.32 55.71 -29.22
CA VAL A 735 8.04 56.98 -28.97
C VAL A 735 7.40 57.87 -27.91
N PHE A 736 6.11 57.68 -27.63
CA PHE A 736 5.34 58.44 -26.64
C PHE A 736 5.27 57.76 -25.27
N ALA A 737 5.91 56.61 -25.08
CA ALA A 737 5.92 55.85 -23.83
C ALA A 737 7.34 55.40 -23.44
N ARG A 738 7.63 55.38 -22.14
CA ARG A 738 8.90 54.84 -21.63
C ARG A 738 8.64 53.91 -20.45
N PHE A 739 9.09 52.67 -20.58
CA PHE A 739 8.98 51.61 -19.58
C PHE A 739 10.31 51.38 -18.88
N PHE A 740 10.25 51.28 -17.55
CA PHE A 740 11.35 50.88 -16.69
C PHE A 740 10.87 49.90 -15.61
N GLN A 741 11.38 48.67 -15.66
CA GLN A 741 10.89 47.55 -14.85
C GLN A 741 9.36 47.39 -14.96
N MET A 742 8.60 47.64 -13.89
CA MET A 742 7.12 47.59 -13.90
C MET A 742 6.47 48.96 -14.01
N THR A 743 7.24 50.05 -13.94
CA THR A 743 6.71 51.41 -14.00
C THR A 743 6.89 51.95 -15.41
N PHE A 744 5.93 52.73 -15.90
CA PHE A 744 6.11 53.44 -17.15
C PHE A 744 5.50 54.82 -17.09
N VAL A 745 5.98 55.69 -17.97
CA VAL A 745 5.35 56.98 -18.25
C VAL A 745 4.86 56.97 -19.68
N VAL A 746 3.64 57.41 -19.86
CA VAL A 746 3.08 57.70 -21.17
C VAL A 746 2.89 59.20 -21.32
N SER A 747 3.06 59.69 -22.54
CA SER A 747 2.97 61.11 -22.88
C SER A 747 2.07 61.34 -24.08
N ALA A 748 1.52 62.54 -24.18
CA ALA A 748 0.88 63.06 -25.38
C ALA A 748 1.37 64.48 -25.62
N SER A 749 1.73 64.82 -26.87
CA SER A 749 2.26 66.14 -27.22
C SER A 749 1.21 67.25 -27.04
N HIS A 750 -0.07 66.87 -27.12
CA HIS A 750 -1.23 67.71 -26.83
C HIS A 750 -2.30 66.86 -26.12
N PRO A 751 -3.12 67.41 -25.18
CA PRO A 751 -4.14 66.65 -24.45
C PRO A 751 -5.11 65.86 -25.34
N ALA A 752 -5.42 66.39 -26.53
CA ALA A 752 -6.28 65.72 -27.52
C ALA A 752 -5.75 64.36 -28.02
N GLU A 753 -4.43 64.15 -27.96
CA GLU A 753 -3.78 62.91 -28.43
C GLU A 753 -3.75 61.82 -27.36
N ALA A 754 -4.00 62.15 -26.09
CA ALA A 754 -3.87 61.22 -24.96
C ALA A 754 -4.72 59.96 -25.13
N LYS A 755 -5.96 60.10 -25.60
CA LYS A 755 -6.87 58.97 -25.86
C LYS A 755 -6.36 58.04 -26.97
N SER A 756 -5.75 58.61 -28.01
CA SER A 756 -5.17 57.83 -29.12
C SER A 756 -3.93 57.06 -28.66
N ASN A 757 -3.03 57.73 -27.91
CA ASN A 757 -1.81 57.12 -27.39
C ASN A 757 -2.12 56.01 -26.39
N LEU A 758 -3.10 56.21 -25.49
CA LEU A 758 -3.55 55.18 -24.57
C LEU A 758 -4.10 53.95 -25.30
N LYS A 759 -4.93 54.16 -26.33
CA LYS A 759 -5.48 53.06 -27.14
C LYS A 759 -4.38 52.25 -27.83
N THR A 760 -3.37 52.92 -28.40
CA THR A 760 -2.21 52.28 -29.02
C THR A 760 -1.39 51.50 -28.00
N LEU A 761 -1.16 52.07 -26.81
CA LEU A 761 -0.44 51.39 -25.74
C LEU A 761 -1.17 50.12 -25.28
N LEU A 762 -2.48 50.19 -25.05
CA LEU A 762 -3.31 49.05 -24.66
C LEU A 762 -3.29 47.97 -25.75
N ALA A 763 -3.37 48.36 -27.03
CA ALA A 763 -3.30 47.42 -28.14
C ALA A 763 -1.94 46.70 -28.20
N GLU A 764 -0.82 47.41 -28.03
CA GLU A 764 0.51 46.78 -28.04
C GLU A 764 0.74 45.88 -26.83
N THR A 765 0.34 46.29 -25.63
CA THR A 765 0.50 45.46 -24.41
C THR A 765 -0.38 44.22 -24.43
N HIS A 766 -1.60 44.32 -24.97
CA HIS A 766 -2.51 43.18 -25.11
C HIS A 766 -1.99 42.11 -26.08
N LYS A 767 -1.18 42.46 -27.10
CA LYS A 767 -0.53 41.47 -27.99
C LYS A 767 0.37 40.48 -27.24
N TYR A 768 0.91 40.89 -26.11
CA TYR A 768 1.77 40.09 -25.26
C TYR A 768 1.02 39.51 -24.04
N GLY A 769 -0.30 39.68 -23.97
CA GLY A 769 -1.10 39.26 -22.82
C GLY A 769 -0.83 40.07 -21.55
N TRP A 770 -0.19 41.24 -21.66
CA TRP A 770 0.14 42.07 -20.51
C TRP A 770 -1.02 42.95 -20.09
N SER A 771 -1.26 43.03 -18.78
CA SER A 771 -2.23 43.95 -18.19
C SER A 771 -1.51 45.17 -17.62
N ILE A 772 -2.09 46.36 -17.79
CA ILE A 772 -1.55 47.61 -17.28
C ILE A 772 -2.61 48.41 -16.51
N SER A 773 -2.16 49.18 -15.51
CA SER A 773 -2.95 50.20 -14.82
C SER A 773 -2.41 51.58 -15.18
N ILE A 774 -3.26 52.46 -15.68
CA ILE A 774 -2.91 53.85 -16.02
C ILE A 774 -4.15 54.74 -15.81
N PRO A 775 -3.98 55.98 -15.33
CA PRO A 775 -5.09 56.94 -15.24
C PRO A 775 -5.77 57.19 -16.60
N GLU A 776 -7.06 57.53 -16.54
CA GLU A 776 -7.82 57.93 -17.73
C GLU A 776 -7.22 59.20 -18.36
N PRO A 777 -7.34 59.41 -19.68
CA PRO A 777 -6.71 60.54 -20.39
C PRO A 777 -7.01 61.93 -19.82
N GLN A 778 -8.17 62.10 -19.16
CA GLN A 778 -8.59 63.35 -18.53
C GLN A 778 -7.80 63.70 -17.26
N ASP A 779 -7.18 62.70 -16.62
CA ASP A 779 -6.41 62.83 -15.38
C ASP A 779 -4.91 62.96 -15.65
N TRP A 780 -4.50 63.04 -16.91
CA TRP A 780 -3.10 63.22 -17.28
C TRP A 780 -2.66 64.66 -16.99
N THR A 781 -1.48 64.81 -16.43
CA THR A 781 -1.00 66.10 -15.92
C THR A 781 0.18 66.61 -16.71
N SER A 782 0.28 67.93 -16.83
CA SER A 782 1.48 68.62 -17.32
C SER A 782 2.59 68.73 -16.27
N ASP A 783 2.26 68.52 -14.99
CA ASP A 783 3.18 68.59 -13.85
C ASP A 783 3.95 67.27 -13.72
N ILE A 784 5.22 67.29 -14.10
CA ILE A 784 6.11 66.12 -14.04
C ILE A 784 6.52 65.82 -12.59
N ASP A 785 6.73 66.85 -11.77
CA ASP A 785 7.17 66.67 -10.38
C ASP A 785 6.05 66.03 -9.54
N GLY A 786 4.80 66.38 -9.84
CA GLY A 786 3.59 65.77 -9.26
C GLY A 786 3.37 64.28 -9.62
N LEU A 787 4.06 63.73 -10.62
CA LEU A 787 3.97 62.30 -10.96
C LEU A 787 4.83 61.39 -10.08
N ASP A 788 5.73 61.97 -9.27
CA ASP A 788 6.65 61.25 -8.41
C ASP A 788 7.39 60.12 -9.15
N LEU A 789 8.08 60.48 -10.24
CA LEU A 789 8.76 59.52 -11.13
C LEU A 789 10.02 58.90 -10.49
N LEU A 790 10.50 59.49 -9.39
CA LEU A 790 11.60 58.96 -8.59
C LEU A 790 11.13 57.82 -7.67
N SER A 791 9.89 57.89 -7.16
CA SER A 791 9.24 56.77 -6.49
C SER A 791 8.69 55.80 -7.52
N LEU A 792 9.58 55.02 -8.13
CA LEU A 792 9.17 53.88 -8.93
C LEU A 792 8.20 53.03 -8.10
N TRP A 793 7.20 52.42 -8.75
CA TRP A 793 6.52 51.30 -8.08
C TRP A 793 7.63 50.33 -7.75
N LYS A 794 8.01 50.24 -6.46
CA LYS A 794 9.13 49.46 -5.98
C LYS A 794 8.75 47.98 -6.12
N GLY A 795 8.76 47.52 -7.36
CA GLY A 795 8.75 46.14 -7.73
C GLY A 795 10.04 45.58 -7.23
N ILE A 796 9.92 44.76 -6.19
CA ILE A 796 10.69 43.54 -6.00
C ILE A 796 12.10 43.66 -6.61
N GLN A 797 13.04 44.17 -5.82
CA GLN A 797 14.44 44.01 -6.18
C GLN A 797 14.74 42.50 -6.20
N PRO A 798 15.51 42.00 -7.19
CA PRO A 798 16.00 40.62 -7.14
C PRO A 798 16.68 40.40 -5.79
N SER A 799 16.40 39.29 -5.13
CA SER A 799 17.03 38.93 -3.84
C SER A 799 18.51 38.55 -4.00
N ALA A 800 19.22 39.13 -4.96
CA ALA A 800 20.47 38.61 -5.45
C ALA A 800 21.52 39.72 -5.64
N PHE A 801 22.62 39.59 -4.87
CA PHE A 801 23.97 40.12 -5.08
C PHE A 801 24.30 41.55 -4.58
N LYS A 802 24.51 41.66 -3.26
CA LYS A 802 25.79 42.20 -2.78
C LYS A 802 26.65 41.02 -2.35
N SER A 803 27.48 40.51 -3.27
CA SER A 803 28.69 39.75 -2.91
C SER A 803 29.74 40.72 -2.40
#